data_AF-A0A396KAZ4-F1
#
_entry.id   AF-A0A396KAZ4-F1
#
_cell.length_a   1.000
_cell.length_b   1.000
_cell.length_c   1.000
_cell.angle_alpha   90.00
_cell.angle_beta   90.00
_cell.angle_gamma   90.00
#
_symmetry.space_group_name_H-M   'P 1'
#
loop_
_entity.id
_entity.type
_entity.pdbx_description
1 polymer ?
#
loop_
_entity_poly.entity_id
_entity_poly.type
_entity_poly.pdbx_seq_one_letter_code
_entity_poly.pdbx_strand_id
1 'polypeptide(L)'
;MSDIMTPIPFGKMMNWILEEHKKGAIFGIRRPFVADQSKKYEIFGRTLETPFGPAAGPHTQLTQNIVAAYVAGSRFFELKTVQKLDGEDLPVAKPCIKADDECYNCEWSTELYVPQAYDEYVKAWFACKVLAKEYGLGSMDGFQFNMSVGYDLDGIKLEKVDRFIEGMKDASAAPIFNECRQWLLDNLDRFDNLTKEDVESISPEICNCATLSTLHGCPPQEIERIASYLLTEKKVHTFIKCNPTLLGYEYARKLMDDMGYDYVAFGDFHFRDDLQYTDAVPMLQRLQKLADEKGLEFGVKITNTFPVDVKQNELPSEEMYMSGKSLYALSMSVAQKLAKDFDGKLRISYSGGADYFNITKIVDAGIWPVTMATTMLKPGGYERLEQIGQLFKAKEAAAFAGVSAEKVEAMVEAAKSDKHHVKAVKPLPSRKVKKPVPLTDCFIAPCQEGCPIHQDITRYMQLAGEGKYEEALKVILNKNPLPFITGTICAHNCMSKCTRNFYEASVNIRRTKLESAQGGIDAVMAALKAPAVTSDKKAAVVGGGPAGLAAAYFLAKGGMKVTVFEKAEKMGGVVRNVIPGFRISHEAIDHDVELVRAMGAELVNGKEITSVDELKKEYDYVVLAVGASEPGRLRLEAGETMNALEFLAQFKATDGKVDLGKNVVVIGGGNTAMDTARAAKRNAGVEKVSLVYRRTKRYMPADEEELVMAIDDGVEFAELLAPVKLENGELICRKMQLGDYDASGRRSVVETEEIVKIAADTVIAAVGEKVPGAFYEANGIAVDEKKRPVVDHNTLETSVKGVYVAGDGLFGPATVVEGIRDGKKAAEAIIGRDLSEDIFKMADAEVVYGRKGKLSEENEESDSRRCLSCNSICENCVEVCPNRANVTLTVPGMDKHQVIHVDYMCNECGNCRSFCPWDSAPYLDKFTLFANEADMENSKNQGFTVLDAAAGTCKVRLAGNVIDYTVGTANENVPDGIQKIIKTVISDYSYLLIG
;
A
#
# COMPACT_ATOMS: atom_id res chain seq x y z
N MET A 1 8.02 2.66 -26.57
CA MET A 1 8.12 3.95 -25.87
C MET A 1 9.59 4.25 -25.77
N SER A 2 9.97 5.51 -25.73
CA SER A 2 11.38 5.87 -25.77
C SER A 2 12.11 5.62 -24.45
N ASP A 3 11.40 5.39 -23.33
CA ASP A 3 11.90 5.34 -21.94
C ASP A 3 12.94 6.43 -21.56
N ILE A 4 12.97 7.50 -22.36
CA ILE A 4 13.92 8.61 -22.31
C ILE A 4 13.23 9.81 -21.69
N MET A 5 13.85 10.34 -20.64
CA MET A 5 13.46 11.62 -20.05
C MET A 5 14.05 12.76 -20.87
N THR A 6 13.21 13.67 -21.32
CA THR A 6 13.62 14.89 -22.03
C THR A 6 13.72 16.07 -21.05
N PRO A 7 14.90 16.68 -20.86
CA PRO A 7 15.05 17.89 -20.07
C PRO A 7 14.15 19.03 -20.56
N ILE A 8 13.43 19.67 -19.65
CA ILE A 8 12.52 20.78 -19.99
C ILE A 8 13.31 22.10 -19.97
N PRO A 9 13.15 22.99 -20.97
CA PRO A 9 13.77 24.32 -20.94
C PRO A 9 13.32 25.14 -19.73
N PHE A 10 14.22 25.95 -19.17
CA PHE A 10 13.96 26.68 -17.92
C PHE A 10 12.70 27.56 -18.00
N GLY A 11 12.55 28.34 -19.08
CA GLY A 11 11.39 29.20 -19.25
C GLY A 11 10.06 28.46 -19.35
N LYS A 12 10.03 27.28 -19.99
CA LYS A 12 8.83 26.42 -20.04
C LYS A 12 8.48 25.88 -18.66
N MET A 13 9.49 25.52 -17.88
CA MET A 13 9.31 25.05 -16.51
C MET A 13 8.81 26.16 -15.57
N MET A 14 9.37 27.36 -15.66
CA MET A 14 8.86 28.52 -14.91
C MET A 14 7.44 28.89 -15.33
N ASN A 15 7.10 28.79 -16.62
CA ASN A 15 5.72 28.95 -17.08
C ASN A 15 4.78 27.92 -16.44
N TRP A 16 5.18 26.64 -16.38
CA TRP A 16 4.41 25.63 -15.67
C TRP A 16 4.20 26.04 -14.21
N ILE A 17 5.27 26.35 -13.48
CA ILE A 17 5.18 26.76 -12.07
C ILE A 17 4.21 27.93 -11.86
N LEU A 18 4.34 28.99 -12.65
CA LEU A 18 3.51 30.20 -12.53
C LEU A 18 2.04 29.93 -12.88
N GLU A 19 1.76 29.16 -13.95
CA GLU A 19 0.39 28.87 -14.36
C GLU A 19 -0.32 27.85 -13.45
N GLU A 20 0.40 26.84 -12.94
CA GLU A 20 -0.16 25.89 -12.00
C GLU A 20 -0.39 26.53 -10.62
N HIS A 21 0.48 27.45 -10.19
CA HIS A 21 0.33 28.15 -8.91
C HIS A 21 -0.99 28.93 -8.84
N LYS A 22 -1.43 29.55 -9.95
CA LYS A 22 -2.77 30.17 -10.06
C LYS A 22 -3.92 29.21 -9.79
N LYS A 23 -3.68 27.91 -9.95
CA LYS A 23 -4.63 26.81 -9.66
C LYS A 23 -4.41 26.18 -8.27
N GLY A 24 -3.55 26.77 -7.44
CA GLY A 24 -3.30 26.36 -6.06
C GLY A 24 -2.32 25.17 -5.92
N ALA A 25 -1.46 24.93 -6.91
CA ALA A 25 -0.42 23.90 -6.79
C ALA A 25 0.87 24.30 -7.51
N ILE A 26 2.01 23.77 -7.07
CA ILE A 26 3.27 23.84 -7.84
C ILE A 26 3.73 22.42 -8.05
N PHE A 27 3.78 21.98 -9.30
CA PHE A 27 4.04 20.59 -9.62
C PHE A 27 3.13 19.70 -8.75
N GLY A 28 1.82 19.86 -8.85
CA GLY A 28 0.82 19.10 -8.10
C GLY A 28 0.95 19.12 -6.56
N ILE A 29 1.90 19.85 -5.97
CA ILE A 29 2.03 20.04 -4.53
C ILE A 29 1.07 21.14 -4.12
N ARG A 30 0.08 20.80 -3.31
CA ARG A 30 -1.02 21.67 -2.87
C ARG A 30 -0.80 22.24 -1.47
N ARG A 31 0.05 21.61 -0.66
CA ARG A 31 0.42 22.12 0.67
C ARG A 31 1.90 22.50 0.69
N PRO A 32 2.23 23.74 0.27
CA PRO A 32 3.59 24.23 0.39
C PRO A 32 3.99 24.36 1.86
N PHE A 33 5.21 23.95 2.19
CA PHE A 33 5.80 24.14 3.51
C PHE A 33 6.52 25.49 3.58
N VAL A 34 6.10 26.33 4.55
CA VAL A 34 6.77 27.60 4.86
C VAL A 34 7.73 27.39 6.04
N ALA A 35 9.02 27.45 5.73
CA ALA A 35 10.09 27.29 6.71
C ALA A 35 10.18 28.48 7.68
N ASP A 36 10.58 28.18 8.90
CA ASP A 36 10.91 29.21 9.89
C ASP A 36 12.39 29.58 9.74
N GLN A 37 12.66 30.76 9.19
CA GLN A 37 14.02 31.24 8.91
C GLN A 37 14.87 31.47 10.18
N SER A 38 14.25 31.44 11.36
CA SER A 38 14.98 31.48 12.63
C SER A 38 15.56 30.12 13.02
N LYS A 39 15.03 29.01 12.47
CA LYS A 39 15.52 27.65 12.67
C LYS A 39 16.65 27.39 11.67
N LYS A 40 17.86 27.23 12.19
CA LYS A 40 19.06 27.06 11.37
C LYS A 40 19.87 25.86 11.82
N TYR A 41 19.95 24.88 10.95
CA TYR A 41 20.96 23.83 11.01
C TYR A 41 22.16 24.27 10.17
N GLU A 42 23.38 23.97 10.60
CA GLU A 42 24.59 24.30 9.84
C GLU A 42 25.30 23.02 9.37
N ILE A 43 25.61 22.96 8.09
CA ILE A 43 26.41 21.89 7.51
C ILE A 43 27.30 22.47 6.43
N PHE A 44 28.59 22.12 6.44
CA PHE A 44 29.52 22.52 5.39
C PHE A 44 29.58 24.04 5.20
N GLY A 45 29.50 24.78 6.32
CA GLY A 45 29.46 26.25 6.34
C GLY A 45 28.20 26.90 5.74
N ARG A 46 27.14 26.13 5.49
CA ARG A 46 25.88 26.61 4.91
C ARG A 46 24.69 26.31 5.83
N THR A 47 23.62 27.09 5.66
CA THR A 47 22.41 27.00 6.47
C THR A 47 21.38 26.07 5.83
N LEU A 48 20.71 25.26 6.65
CA LEU A 48 19.49 24.54 6.31
C LEU A 48 18.36 24.96 7.25
N GLU A 49 17.17 25.18 6.71
CA GLU A 49 15.97 25.47 7.52
C GLU A 49 15.26 24.19 8.00
N THR A 50 15.54 23.05 7.36
CA THR A 50 15.11 21.72 7.80
C THR A 50 16.26 20.72 7.64
N PRO A 51 16.39 19.69 8.51
CA PRO A 51 17.53 18.78 8.48
C PRO A 51 17.34 17.61 7.49
N PHE A 52 16.42 17.72 6.53
CA PHE A 52 16.03 16.60 5.67
C PHE A 52 15.76 16.97 4.21
N GLY A 53 15.68 15.94 3.37
CA GLY A 53 15.17 16.03 2.01
C GLY A 53 15.30 14.72 1.24
N PRO A 54 15.31 14.74 -0.10
CA PRO A 54 15.38 13.53 -0.91
C PRO A 54 16.79 12.93 -0.96
N ALA A 55 16.86 11.59 -1.02
CA ALA A 55 18.11 10.85 -1.22
C ALA A 55 18.51 10.81 -2.71
N ALA A 56 19.77 10.44 -2.99
CA ALA A 56 20.22 10.17 -4.36
C ALA A 56 19.29 9.12 -5.01
N GLY A 57 18.52 9.55 -6.00
CA GLY A 57 17.51 8.71 -6.62
C GLY A 57 16.58 9.47 -7.55
N PRO A 58 15.41 8.90 -7.88
CA PRO A 58 14.58 9.44 -8.95
C PRO A 58 14.00 10.82 -8.60
N HIS A 59 13.83 11.15 -7.31
CA HIS A 59 13.34 12.46 -6.86
C HIS A 59 14.38 13.60 -6.97
N THR A 60 15.65 13.28 -7.25
CA THR A 60 16.73 14.28 -7.44
C THR A 60 17.35 14.22 -8.84
N GLN A 61 16.63 13.70 -9.82
CA GLN A 61 17.10 13.58 -11.21
C GLN A 61 16.73 14.77 -12.09
N LEU A 62 15.47 15.23 -12.01
CA LEU A 62 14.94 16.30 -12.85
C LEU A 62 14.59 17.53 -12.00
N THR A 63 14.63 18.71 -12.60
CA THR A 63 14.38 19.97 -11.90
C THR A 63 13.01 20.00 -11.22
N GLN A 64 11.96 19.58 -11.92
CA GLN A 64 10.60 19.55 -11.36
C GLN A 64 10.48 18.62 -10.15
N ASN A 65 11.32 17.58 -10.06
CA ASN A 65 11.34 16.65 -8.94
C ASN A 65 11.95 17.32 -7.70
N ILE A 66 13.05 18.05 -7.90
CA ILE A 66 13.76 18.81 -6.86
C ILE A 66 12.88 19.96 -6.36
N VAL A 67 12.28 20.73 -7.27
CA VAL A 67 11.38 21.84 -6.92
C VAL A 67 10.16 21.34 -6.15
N ALA A 68 9.54 20.23 -6.56
CA ALA A 68 8.43 19.64 -5.80
C ALA A 68 8.84 19.25 -4.37
N ALA A 69 10.04 18.67 -4.20
CA ALA A 69 10.59 18.35 -2.88
C ALA A 69 10.87 19.61 -2.03
N TYR A 70 11.37 20.68 -2.65
CA TYR A 70 11.61 21.97 -1.98
C TYR A 70 10.32 22.61 -1.49
N VAL A 71 9.32 22.70 -2.37
CA VAL A 71 7.98 23.25 -2.07
C VAL A 71 7.34 22.46 -0.93
N ALA A 72 7.52 21.14 -0.90
CA ALA A 72 6.98 20.30 0.16
C ALA A 72 7.79 20.34 1.48
N GLY A 73 8.96 20.98 1.53
CA GLY A 73 9.69 21.26 2.78
C GLY A 73 11.12 20.72 2.88
N SER A 74 11.66 20.11 1.82
CA SER A 74 13.06 19.67 1.79
C SER A 74 14.03 20.85 1.75
N ARG A 75 15.15 20.73 2.48
CA ARG A 75 16.26 21.70 2.43
C ARG A 75 17.62 21.06 2.18
N PHE A 76 17.75 19.74 2.29
CA PHE A 76 18.97 19.03 1.91
C PHE A 76 18.71 18.06 0.75
N PHE A 77 19.39 18.23 -0.38
CA PHE A 77 19.17 17.43 -1.59
C PHE A 77 20.41 16.64 -1.94
N GLU A 78 20.34 15.33 -1.80
CA GLU A 78 21.38 14.43 -2.27
C GLU A 78 21.12 14.11 -3.75
N LEU A 79 21.93 14.70 -4.63
CA LEU A 79 21.72 14.63 -6.07
C LEU A 79 22.09 13.26 -6.62
N LYS A 80 21.43 12.86 -7.70
CA LYS A 80 21.63 11.54 -8.32
C LYS A 80 23.07 11.39 -8.81
N THR A 81 23.66 10.22 -8.58
CA THR A 81 25.09 9.97 -8.82
C THR A 81 25.45 10.11 -10.29
N VAL A 82 26.48 10.91 -10.59
CA VAL A 82 27.14 10.97 -11.90
C VAL A 82 28.32 10.01 -11.95
N GLN A 83 28.52 9.36 -13.09
CA GLN A 83 29.56 8.34 -13.27
C GLN A 83 30.02 8.24 -14.73
N LYS A 84 30.91 7.27 -15.00
CA LYS A 84 31.46 7.03 -16.34
C LYS A 84 30.40 6.61 -17.37
N LEU A 85 29.46 5.73 -16.99
CA LEU A 85 28.33 5.30 -17.82
C LEU A 85 27.10 6.18 -17.51
N ASP A 86 26.54 6.83 -18.51
CA ASP A 86 25.44 7.80 -18.39
C ASP A 86 24.57 7.81 -19.65
N GLY A 87 23.38 8.42 -19.56
CA GLY A 87 22.45 8.48 -20.70
C GLY A 87 22.08 7.10 -21.23
N GLU A 88 22.07 6.95 -22.55
CA GLU A 88 21.74 5.70 -23.25
C GLU A 88 22.79 4.59 -23.05
N ASP A 89 24.01 4.92 -22.61
CA ASP A 89 25.08 3.95 -22.34
C ASP A 89 24.91 3.24 -20.99
N LEU A 90 23.96 3.68 -20.15
CA LEU A 90 23.65 3.07 -18.86
C LEU A 90 22.53 2.02 -19.01
N PRO A 91 22.82 0.72 -18.94
CA PRO A 91 21.78 -0.30 -19.05
C PRO A 91 20.90 -0.33 -17.80
N VAL A 92 19.62 0.02 -17.93
CA VAL A 92 18.65 -0.05 -16.84
C VAL A 92 17.50 -0.99 -17.21
N ALA A 93 17.36 -2.10 -16.49
CA ALA A 93 16.24 -3.01 -16.69
C ALA A 93 14.93 -2.37 -16.24
N LYS A 94 13.90 -2.37 -17.11
CA LYS A 94 12.60 -1.72 -16.86
C LYS A 94 11.45 -2.73 -16.76
N PRO A 95 10.49 -2.57 -15.83
CA PRO A 95 10.43 -1.53 -14.81
C PRO A 95 11.54 -1.69 -13.78
N CYS A 96 12.12 -0.57 -13.33
CA CYS A 96 13.27 -0.61 -12.41
C CYS A 96 12.90 -0.40 -10.95
N ILE A 97 11.68 0.02 -10.59
CA ILE A 97 11.27 0.31 -9.20
C ILE A 97 10.01 -0.47 -8.80
N LYS A 98 10.05 -1.06 -7.61
CA LYS A 98 8.87 -1.63 -6.93
C LYS A 98 8.85 -1.19 -5.47
N ALA A 99 7.86 -0.40 -5.05
CA ALA A 99 7.79 0.19 -3.71
C ALA A 99 6.49 -0.12 -2.93
N ASP A 100 5.76 -1.18 -3.30
CA ASP A 100 4.46 -1.54 -2.71
C ASP A 100 4.54 -1.95 -1.23
N ASP A 101 5.67 -2.52 -0.79
CA ASP A 101 5.90 -2.85 0.62
C ASP A 101 7.31 -2.42 1.06
N GLU A 102 8.32 -3.26 0.83
CA GLU A 102 9.72 -2.82 0.63
C GLU A 102 9.83 -1.95 -0.61
N CYS A 103 10.94 -1.22 -0.69
CA CYS A 103 11.36 -0.64 -1.96
C CYS A 103 12.51 -1.45 -2.53
N TYR A 104 12.38 -1.84 -3.79
CA TYR A 104 13.41 -2.45 -4.59
C TYR A 104 13.70 -1.57 -5.80
N ASN A 105 14.97 -1.52 -6.21
CA ASN A 105 15.38 -0.85 -7.43
C ASN A 105 16.57 -1.55 -8.11
N CYS A 106 16.66 -1.47 -9.44
CA CYS A 106 17.80 -2.00 -10.21
C CYS A 106 18.98 -1.01 -10.33
N GLU A 107 18.72 0.30 -10.44
CA GLU A 107 19.78 1.30 -10.70
C GLU A 107 19.44 2.68 -10.10
N TRP A 108 20.39 3.28 -9.38
CA TRP A 108 20.24 4.57 -8.69
C TRP A 108 21.03 5.73 -9.32
N SER A 109 21.84 5.46 -10.34
CA SER A 109 22.64 6.44 -11.07
C SER A 109 21.80 7.24 -12.05
N THR A 110 22.28 8.43 -12.41
CA THR A 110 21.57 9.29 -13.36
C THR A 110 21.40 8.59 -14.72
N GLU A 111 20.17 8.62 -15.23
CA GLU A 111 19.83 8.16 -16.58
C GLU A 111 19.95 9.30 -17.59
N LEU A 112 20.23 10.52 -17.13
CA LEU A 112 20.62 11.64 -17.97
C LEU A 112 22.11 11.58 -18.27
N TYR A 113 22.53 12.16 -19.39
CA TYR A 113 23.95 12.45 -19.60
C TYR A 113 24.46 13.42 -18.53
N VAL A 114 25.73 13.31 -18.12
CA VAL A 114 26.31 14.15 -17.07
C VAL A 114 26.10 15.66 -17.31
N PRO A 115 26.28 16.21 -18.53
CA PRO A 115 25.96 17.62 -18.80
C PRO A 115 24.47 17.97 -18.65
N GLN A 116 23.56 17.07 -18.98
CA GLN A 116 22.13 17.30 -18.78
C GLN A 116 21.76 17.31 -17.31
N ALA A 117 22.33 16.39 -16.52
CA ALA A 117 22.15 16.38 -15.07
C ALA A 117 22.67 17.68 -14.44
N TYR A 118 23.83 18.18 -14.89
CA TYR A 118 24.35 19.48 -14.48
C TYR A 118 23.33 20.59 -14.75
N ASP A 119 22.82 20.69 -15.98
CA ASP A 119 21.86 21.72 -16.37
C ASP A 119 20.58 21.67 -15.51
N GLU A 120 20.04 20.48 -15.24
CA GLU A 120 18.88 20.32 -14.36
C GLU A 120 19.16 20.82 -12.94
N TYR A 121 20.36 20.59 -12.40
CA TYR A 121 20.71 21.10 -11.07
C TYR A 121 20.87 22.62 -11.05
N VAL A 122 21.42 23.24 -12.11
CA VAL A 122 21.46 24.70 -12.23
C VAL A 122 20.05 25.28 -12.29
N LYS A 123 19.17 24.72 -13.12
CA LYS A 123 17.77 25.15 -13.21
C LYS A 123 17.05 25.04 -11.86
N ALA A 124 17.24 23.94 -11.14
CA ALA A 124 16.65 23.73 -9.81
C ALA A 124 17.16 24.75 -8.80
N TRP A 125 18.45 25.09 -8.84
CA TRP A 125 19.04 26.11 -7.98
C TRP A 125 18.35 27.47 -8.14
N PHE A 126 18.13 27.92 -9.37
CA PHE A 126 17.38 29.14 -9.65
C PHE A 126 15.91 29.04 -9.22
N ALA A 127 15.21 27.98 -9.63
CA ALA A 127 13.79 27.81 -9.34
C ALA A 127 13.51 27.81 -7.83
N CYS A 128 14.25 27.03 -7.04
CA CYS A 128 14.06 26.99 -5.58
C CYS A 128 14.30 28.35 -4.92
N LYS A 129 15.33 29.10 -5.34
CA LYS A 129 15.60 30.45 -4.82
C LYS A 129 14.50 31.45 -5.18
N VAL A 130 14.05 31.42 -6.43
CA VAL A 130 12.93 32.26 -6.87
C VAL A 130 11.68 31.95 -6.05
N LEU A 131 11.35 30.68 -5.82
CA LEU A 131 10.19 30.29 -5.03
C LEU A 131 10.31 30.63 -3.54
N ALA A 132 11.53 30.59 -2.99
CA ALA A 132 11.81 31.05 -1.63
C ALA A 132 11.38 32.50 -1.46
N LYS A 133 11.75 33.36 -2.43
CA LYS A 133 11.45 34.79 -2.42
C LYS A 133 10.01 35.09 -2.82
N GLU A 134 9.57 34.57 -3.97
CA GLU A 134 8.30 34.90 -4.60
C GLU A 134 7.11 34.47 -3.75
N TYR A 135 7.18 33.27 -3.15
CA TYR A 135 6.10 32.70 -2.36
C TYR A 135 6.42 32.61 -0.86
N GLY A 136 7.53 33.22 -0.42
CA GLY A 136 7.90 33.28 1.00
C GLY A 136 8.13 31.91 1.64
N LEU A 137 8.62 30.92 0.88
CA LEU A 137 8.78 29.55 1.37
C LEU A 137 9.97 29.38 2.32
N GLY A 138 10.87 30.35 2.38
CA GLY A 138 12.07 30.34 3.22
C GLY A 138 13.09 31.38 2.73
N SER A 139 14.33 31.25 3.18
CA SER A 139 15.47 32.00 2.67
C SER A 139 15.94 31.43 1.33
N MET A 140 16.41 32.30 0.43
CA MET A 140 17.08 31.88 -0.81
C MET A 140 18.32 31.01 -0.52
N ASP A 141 18.97 31.19 0.63
CA ASP A 141 20.16 30.42 1.03
C ASP A 141 19.85 29.42 2.17
N GLY A 142 18.58 29.10 2.40
CA GLY A 142 18.13 28.19 3.45
C GLY A 142 18.22 26.70 3.12
N PHE A 143 18.84 26.33 2.00
CA PHE A 143 18.92 24.95 1.51
C PHE A 143 20.28 24.65 0.86
N GLN A 144 20.60 23.37 0.70
CA GLN A 144 21.86 22.92 0.12
C GLN A 144 21.71 21.68 -0.75
N PHE A 145 22.46 21.66 -1.85
CA PHE A 145 22.70 20.47 -2.64
C PHE A 145 23.96 19.74 -2.16
N ASN A 146 23.94 18.43 -2.33
CA ASN A 146 25.06 17.54 -2.10
C ASN A 146 25.23 16.68 -3.35
N MET A 147 26.27 16.96 -4.13
CA MET A 147 26.51 16.22 -5.37
C MET A 147 26.92 14.78 -5.06
N SER A 148 26.60 13.82 -5.92
CA SER A 148 27.09 12.45 -5.75
C SER A 148 27.90 12.03 -6.97
N VAL A 149 29.07 11.46 -6.68
CA VAL A 149 30.03 10.96 -7.68
C VAL A 149 30.41 9.53 -7.32
N GLY A 150 30.67 8.70 -8.33
CA GLY A 150 30.97 7.29 -8.12
C GLY A 150 31.86 6.67 -9.20
N TYR A 151 31.90 5.34 -9.22
CA TYR A 151 32.75 4.49 -10.06
C TYR A 151 34.17 4.27 -9.48
N ASP A 152 35.22 4.70 -10.17
CA ASP A 152 36.62 4.66 -9.74
C ASP A 152 37.27 6.05 -9.91
N LEU A 153 38.50 6.24 -9.40
CA LEU A 153 39.17 7.54 -9.47
C LEU A 153 39.38 8.01 -10.92
N ASP A 154 39.66 7.08 -11.84
CA ASP A 154 39.89 7.41 -13.24
C ASP A 154 38.60 7.88 -13.92
N GLY A 155 37.46 7.29 -13.56
CA GLY A 155 36.12 7.70 -13.96
C GLY A 155 35.77 9.10 -13.45
N ILE A 156 36.10 9.41 -12.20
CA ILE A 156 35.89 10.74 -11.61
C ILE A 156 36.74 11.81 -12.28
N LYS A 157 37.93 11.45 -12.77
CA LYS A 157 38.83 12.34 -13.51
C LYS A 157 38.46 12.53 -14.98
N LEU A 158 37.46 11.81 -15.49
CA LEU A 158 36.99 12.04 -16.86
C LEU A 158 36.50 13.48 -17.00
N GLU A 159 36.81 14.10 -18.13
CA GLU A 159 36.52 15.50 -18.39
C GLU A 159 35.05 15.87 -18.12
N LYS A 160 34.10 14.99 -18.46
CA LYS A 160 32.67 15.24 -18.21
C LYS A 160 32.31 15.29 -16.72
N VAL A 161 32.90 14.42 -15.90
CA VAL A 161 32.66 14.37 -14.44
C VAL A 161 33.43 15.48 -13.74
N ASP A 162 34.65 15.76 -14.19
CA ASP A 162 35.47 16.86 -13.70
C ASP A 162 34.77 18.21 -13.90
N ARG A 163 34.29 18.47 -15.13
CA ARG A 163 33.50 19.67 -15.47
C ARG A 163 32.22 19.77 -14.64
N PHE A 164 31.56 18.65 -14.36
CA PHE A 164 30.40 18.61 -13.47
C PHE A 164 30.78 19.06 -12.05
N ILE A 165 31.85 18.51 -11.46
CA ILE A 165 32.27 18.86 -10.09
C ILE A 165 32.67 20.35 -10.02
N GLU A 166 33.48 20.83 -10.96
CA GLU A 166 33.91 22.23 -10.97
C GLU A 166 32.75 23.19 -11.28
N GLY A 167 31.86 22.85 -12.20
CA GLY A 167 30.67 23.64 -12.50
C GLY A 167 29.67 23.69 -11.35
N MET A 168 29.50 22.60 -10.61
CA MET A 168 28.67 22.59 -9.40
C MET A 168 29.28 23.45 -8.28
N LYS A 169 30.61 23.61 -8.23
CA LYS A 169 31.27 24.54 -7.30
C LYS A 169 31.09 25.99 -7.72
N ASP A 170 31.15 26.28 -9.01
CA ASP A 170 30.93 27.61 -9.57
C ASP A 170 30.36 27.51 -11.00
N ALA A 171 29.09 27.85 -11.14
CA ALA A 171 28.35 27.80 -12.39
C ALA A 171 28.40 29.11 -13.20
N SER A 172 29.19 30.11 -12.79
CA SER A 172 29.19 31.45 -13.42
C SER A 172 29.52 31.43 -14.92
N ALA A 173 30.37 30.49 -15.34
CA ALA A 173 30.74 30.30 -16.74
C ALA A 173 29.77 29.40 -17.54
N ALA A 174 28.78 28.80 -16.89
CA ALA A 174 27.87 27.85 -17.53
C ALA A 174 26.82 28.58 -18.39
N PRO A 175 26.57 28.14 -19.64
CA PRO A 175 25.53 28.73 -20.48
C PRO A 175 24.15 28.69 -19.83
N ILE A 176 23.80 27.56 -19.21
CA ILE A 176 22.51 27.37 -18.54
C ILE A 176 22.31 28.33 -17.35
N PHE A 177 23.38 28.71 -16.65
CA PHE A 177 23.31 29.68 -15.54
C PHE A 177 22.88 31.05 -16.06
N ASN A 178 23.52 31.50 -17.15
CA ASN A 178 23.20 32.76 -17.80
C ASN A 178 21.81 32.72 -18.46
N GLU A 179 21.42 31.59 -19.06
CA GLU A 179 20.06 31.41 -19.61
C GLU A 179 19.00 31.57 -18.51
N CYS A 180 19.14 30.88 -17.38
CA CYS A 180 18.18 30.96 -16.27
C CYS A 180 18.09 32.40 -15.73
N ARG A 181 19.24 33.04 -15.49
CA ARG A 181 19.33 34.42 -14.99
C ARG A 181 18.69 35.41 -15.96
N GLN A 182 19.05 35.35 -17.24
CA GLN A 182 18.54 36.27 -18.25
C GLN A 182 17.03 36.09 -18.44
N TRP A 183 16.54 34.85 -18.48
CA TRP A 183 15.11 34.59 -18.58
C TRP A 183 14.33 35.24 -17.42
N LEU A 184 14.83 35.12 -16.19
CA LEU A 184 14.20 35.76 -15.03
C LEU A 184 14.21 37.29 -15.16
N LEU A 185 15.34 37.89 -15.55
CA LEU A 185 15.45 39.33 -15.76
C LEU A 185 14.48 39.84 -16.82
N ASP A 186 14.33 39.09 -17.91
CA ASP A 186 13.42 39.42 -19.02
C ASP A 186 11.94 39.23 -18.66
N ASN A 187 11.63 38.53 -17.55
CA ASN A 187 10.27 38.18 -17.12
C ASN A 187 9.95 38.69 -15.70
N LEU A 188 10.70 39.67 -15.18
CA LEU A 188 10.49 40.20 -13.82
C LEU A 188 9.08 40.74 -13.59
N ASP A 189 8.40 41.22 -14.64
CA ASP A 189 7.03 41.73 -14.60
C ASP A 189 5.98 40.67 -14.24
N ARG A 190 6.37 39.39 -14.25
CA ARG A 190 5.49 38.25 -13.93
C ARG A 190 5.56 37.80 -12.48
N PHE A 191 6.40 38.44 -11.67
CA PHE A 191 6.63 38.11 -10.26
C PHE A 191 6.20 39.28 -9.38
N ASP A 192 5.57 38.99 -8.25
CA ASP A 192 5.06 40.00 -7.32
C ASP A 192 6.15 40.46 -6.33
N ASN A 193 7.05 39.56 -5.91
CA ASN A 193 8.01 39.80 -4.83
C ASN A 193 9.48 39.65 -5.26
N LEU A 194 9.76 39.07 -6.42
CA LEU A 194 11.11 38.91 -6.95
C LEU A 194 11.64 40.24 -7.54
N THR A 195 12.77 40.73 -7.04
CA THR A 195 13.43 41.93 -7.58
C THR A 195 14.57 41.59 -8.52
N LYS A 196 15.02 42.59 -9.28
CA LYS A 196 16.24 42.48 -10.10
C LYS A 196 17.45 42.14 -9.24
N GLU A 197 17.59 42.82 -8.10
CA GLU A 197 18.68 42.60 -7.16
C GLU A 197 18.66 41.17 -6.61
N ASP A 198 17.48 40.61 -6.31
CA ASP A 198 17.35 39.22 -5.88
C ASP A 198 17.89 38.26 -6.95
N VAL A 199 17.47 38.42 -8.22
CA VAL A 199 17.97 37.59 -9.35
C VAL A 199 19.47 37.77 -9.55
N GLU A 200 19.97 39.00 -9.47
CA GLU A 200 21.39 39.28 -9.65
C GLU A 200 22.24 38.74 -8.51
N SER A 201 21.67 38.61 -7.30
CA SER A 201 22.32 38.07 -6.10
C SER A 201 22.35 36.53 -6.03
N ILE A 202 21.66 35.83 -6.93
CA ILE A 202 21.70 34.36 -6.98
C ILE A 202 23.14 33.91 -7.20
N SER A 203 23.72 33.31 -6.17
CA SER A 203 25.12 32.87 -6.18
C SER A 203 25.35 31.78 -7.25
N PRO A 204 26.45 31.85 -8.01
CA PRO A 204 26.88 30.76 -8.87
C PRO A 204 27.47 29.57 -8.11
N GLU A 205 27.70 29.70 -6.79
CA GLU A 205 28.26 28.64 -5.96
C GLU A 205 27.19 27.62 -5.53
N ILE A 206 26.88 26.66 -6.40
CA ILE A 206 25.74 25.75 -6.20
C ILE A 206 26.00 24.75 -5.07
N CYS A 207 27.18 24.11 -5.03
CA CYS A 207 27.47 23.01 -4.13
C CYS A 207 28.96 22.94 -3.74
N ASN A 208 29.23 22.75 -2.45
CA ASN A 208 30.59 22.65 -1.89
C ASN A 208 30.88 21.29 -1.24
N CYS A 209 30.01 20.30 -1.44
CA CYS A 209 30.14 18.98 -0.81
C CYS A 209 29.77 17.85 -1.77
N ALA A 210 30.34 16.67 -1.53
CA ALA A 210 30.08 15.47 -2.32
C ALA A 210 29.85 14.23 -1.45
N THR A 211 28.92 13.38 -1.86
CA THR A 211 28.82 11.99 -1.40
C THR A 211 29.48 11.05 -2.40
N LEU A 212 30.53 10.37 -1.95
CA LEU A 212 31.17 9.30 -2.68
C LEU A 212 30.31 8.04 -2.60
N SER A 213 29.77 7.64 -3.76
CA SER A 213 29.00 6.42 -3.97
C SER A 213 29.87 5.40 -4.71
N THR A 214 30.49 4.48 -4.00
CA THR A 214 31.30 3.42 -4.63
C THR A 214 30.46 2.21 -5.01
N LEU A 215 30.87 1.51 -6.07
CA LEU A 215 30.28 0.24 -6.48
C LEU A 215 30.57 -0.85 -5.45
N HIS A 216 29.71 -1.88 -5.41
CA HIS A 216 29.98 -3.09 -4.65
C HIS A 216 31.30 -3.72 -5.11
N GLY A 217 32.08 -4.22 -4.16
CA GLY A 217 33.43 -4.74 -4.40
C GLY A 217 34.53 -3.68 -4.60
N CYS A 218 34.25 -2.39 -4.40
CA CYS A 218 35.28 -1.35 -4.50
C CYS A 218 36.33 -1.49 -3.37
N PRO A 219 37.63 -1.66 -3.68
CA PRO A 219 38.65 -1.85 -2.66
C PRO A 219 38.77 -0.64 -1.72
N PRO A 220 39.04 -0.85 -0.40
CA PRO A 220 39.17 0.25 0.56
C PRO A 220 40.21 1.30 0.14
N GLN A 221 41.31 0.88 -0.48
CA GLN A 221 42.35 1.79 -0.95
C GLN A 221 41.85 2.69 -2.09
N GLU A 222 40.94 2.20 -2.93
CA GLU A 222 40.35 3.00 -3.99
C GLU A 222 39.36 4.03 -3.43
N ILE A 223 38.53 3.63 -2.48
CA ILE A 223 37.64 4.54 -1.73
C ILE A 223 38.47 5.67 -1.09
N GLU A 224 39.58 5.33 -0.42
CA GLU A 224 40.47 6.31 0.22
C GLU A 224 41.15 7.23 -0.79
N ARG A 225 41.58 6.72 -1.94
CA ARG A 225 42.18 7.51 -3.02
C ARG A 225 41.20 8.54 -3.57
N ILE A 226 39.95 8.13 -3.81
CA ILE A 226 38.90 9.01 -4.32
C ILE A 226 38.56 10.09 -3.28
N ALA A 227 38.29 9.70 -2.03
CA ALA A 227 37.96 10.64 -0.98
C ALA A 227 39.10 11.64 -0.71
N SER A 228 40.35 11.16 -0.74
CA SER A 228 41.53 12.03 -0.65
C SER A 228 41.59 13.02 -1.81
N TYR A 229 41.34 12.58 -3.05
CA TYR A 229 41.28 13.46 -4.22
C TYR A 229 40.20 14.54 -4.10
N LEU A 230 39.01 14.17 -3.60
CA LEU A 230 37.92 15.12 -3.35
C LEU A 230 38.31 16.17 -2.29
N LEU A 231 38.98 15.76 -1.22
CA LEU A 231 39.42 16.64 -0.14
C LEU A 231 40.62 17.52 -0.53
N THR A 232 41.61 16.99 -1.27
CA THR A 232 42.86 17.71 -1.56
C THR A 232 42.81 18.51 -2.85
N GLU A 233 42.37 17.88 -3.94
CA GLU A 233 42.38 18.49 -5.28
C GLU A 233 41.09 19.25 -5.55
N LYS A 234 39.94 18.63 -5.28
CA LYS A 234 38.63 19.26 -5.51
C LYS A 234 38.23 20.23 -4.40
N LYS A 235 38.76 20.03 -3.20
CA LYS A 235 38.55 20.84 -2.00
C LYS A 235 37.06 20.96 -1.62
N VAL A 236 36.37 19.82 -1.64
CA VAL A 236 34.96 19.72 -1.26
C VAL A 236 34.79 18.92 0.02
N HIS A 237 33.80 19.31 0.84
CA HIS A 237 33.38 18.51 1.99
C HIS A 237 32.92 17.13 1.50
N THR A 238 33.23 16.06 2.24
CA THR A 238 33.05 14.71 1.71
C THR A 238 32.33 13.80 2.68
N PHE A 239 31.27 13.15 2.19
CA PHE A 239 30.64 11.98 2.82
C PHE A 239 31.05 10.71 2.07
N ILE A 240 31.34 9.63 2.80
CA ILE A 240 31.52 8.29 2.20
C ILE A 240 30.29 7.43 2.47
N LYS A 241 29.72 6.84 1.42
CA LYS A 241 28.60 5.91 1.56
C LYS A 241 29.05 4.60 2.21
N CYS A 242 28.36 4.20 3.28
CA CYS A 242 28.59 2.97 4.02
C CYS A 242 27.35 2.07 3.98
N ASN A 243 27.53 0.81 3.61
CA ASN A 243 26.47 -0.19 3.45
C ASN A 243 26.39 -1.15 4.67
N PRO A 244 25.23 -1.80 4.91
CA PRO A 244 25.07 -2.81 5.96
C PRO A 244 25.95 -4.04 5.83
N THR A 245 26.63 -4.25 4.70
CA THR A 245 27.64 -5.30 4.55
C THR A 245 28.74 -5.23 5.62
N LEU A 246 28.96 -4.05 6.19
CA LEU A 246 29.80 -3.81 7.37
C LEU A 246 29.40 -4.56 8.65
N LEU A 247 28.18 -5.11 8.73
CA LEU A 247 27.72 -5.87 9.90
C LEU A 247 28.14 -7.34 9.88
N GLY A 248 28.50 -7.87 8.70
CA GLY A 248 28.71 -9.29 8.48
C GLY A 248 27.40 -10.05 8.22
N TYR A 249 27.50 -11.12 7.42
CA TYR A 249 26.35 -11.88 6.91
C TYR A 249 25.50 -12.48 8.03
N GLU A 250 26.12 -13.16 9.00
CA GLU A 250 25.41 -13.85 10.08
C GLU A 250 24.54 -12.91 10.92
N TYR A 251 25.06 -11.71 11.24
CA TYR A 251 24.30 -10.71 11.97
C TYR A 251 23.12 -10.20 11.14
N ALA A 252 23.36 -9.85 9.87
CA ALA A 252 22.34 -9.31 8.99
C ALA A 252 21.22 -10.32 8.72
N ARG A 253 21.58 -11.58 8.43
CA ARG A 253 20.62 -12.67 8.21
C ARG A 253 19.76 -12.92 9.43
N LYS A 254 20.39 -13.08 10.61
CA LYS A 254 19.67 -13.29 11.86
C LYS A 254 18.69 -12.15 12.17
N LEU A 255 19.13 -10.91 12.05
CA LEU A 255 18.28 -9.75 12.35
C LEU A 255 17.07 -9.68 11.40
N MET A 256 17.28 -9.92 10.11
CA MET A 256 16.21 -9.95 9.11
C MET A 256 15.21 -11.09 9.37
N ASP A 257 15.68 -12.28 9.74
CA ASP A 257 14.83 -13.42 10.09
C ASP A 257 13.99 -13.14 11.34
N ASP A 258 14.61 -12.63 12.40
CA ASP A 258 13.93 -12.29 13.65
C ASP A 258 12.81 -11.25 13.41
N MET A 259 13.00 -10.35 12.45
CA MET A 259 12.03 -9.30 12.07
C MET A 259 10.98 -9.76 11.03
N GLY A 260 11.05 -11.01 10.56
CA GLY A 260 10.09 -11.60 9.63
C GLY A 260 10.38 -11.39 8.14
N TYR A 261 11.60 -10.96 7.79
CA TYR A 261 12.10 -10.82 6.41
C TYR A 261 12.87 -12.07 5.93
N ASP A 262 12.42 -13.25 6.37
CA ASP A 262 12.95 -14.58 6.05
C ASP A 262 12.90 -14.94 4.55
N TYR A 263 12.10 -14.21 3.78
CA TYR A 263 11.96 -14.37 2.32
C TYR A 263 12.91 -13.49 1.51
N VAL A 264 13.56 -12.50 2.12
CA VAL A 264 14.52 -11.63 1.43
C VAL A 264 15.81 -12.41 1.24
N ALA A 265 16.14 -12.72 0.00
CA ALA A 265 17.29 -13.56 -0.34
C ALA A 265 18.55 -12.71 -0.54
N PHE A 266 19.64 -13.06 0.14
CA PHE A 266 20.98 -12.52 -0.09
C PHE A 266 22.03 -13.52 0.41
N GLY A 267 23.16 -13.60 -0.27
CA GLY A 267 24.30 -14.44 0.12
C GLY A 267 25.36 -13.68 0.94
N ASP A 268 26.48 -14.36 1.22
CA ASP A 268 27.62 -13.80 1.94
C ASP A 268 28.66 -13.13 1.02
N PHE A 269 28.47 -13.19 -0.31
CA PHE A 269 29.38 -12.65 -1.32
C PHE A 269 29.66 -11.15 -1.11
N HIS A 270 28.63 -10.31 -1.11
CA HIS A 270 28.78 -8.87 -0.90
C HIS A 270 29.39 -8.52 0.46
N PHE A 271 29.17 -9.37 1.47
CA PHE A 271 29.77 -9.18 2.79
C PHE A 271 31.26 -9.47 2.82
N ARG A 272 31.81 -10.21 1.85
CA ARG A 272 33.25 -10.49 1.73
C ARG A 272 33.95 -9.52 0.78
N ASP A 273 33.27 -9.12 -0.29
CA ASP A 273 33.85 -8.32 -1.36
C ASP A 273 33.77 -6.82 -1.10
N ASP A 274 32.73 -6.34 -0.40
CA ASP A 274 32.62 -4.92 -0.04
C ASP A 274 33.66 -4.51 1.02
N LEU A 275 33.71 -3.20 1.28
CA LEU A 275 34.45 -2.61 2.40
C LEU A 275 34.15 -3.35 3.71
N GLN A 276 35.19 -3.94 4.30
CA GLN A 276 35.12 -4.63 5.58
C GLN A 276 35.22 -3.62 6.74
N TYR A 277 34.52 -3.90 7.84
CA TYR A 277 34.49 -2.98 9.00
C TYR A 277 35.89 -2.75 9.62
N THR A 278 36.74 -3.77 9.61
CA THR A 278 38.13 -3.71 10.09
C THR A 278 39.01 -2.77 9.27
N ASP A 279 38.70 -2.59 7.98
CA ASP A 279 39.40 -1.65 7.08
C ASP A 279 38.74 -0.27 7.06
N ALA A 280 37.41 -0.23 7.22
CA ALA A 280 36.62 1.00 7.22
C ALA A 280 37.05 1.96 8.33
N VAL A 281 37.13 1.49 9.58
CA VAL A 281 37.40 2.39 10.72
C VAL A 281 38.76 3.10 10.59
N PRO A 282 39.89 2.40 10.34
CA PRO A 282 41.18 3.08 10.15
C PRO A 282 41.21 4.02 8.94
N MET A 283 40.56 3.65 7.83
CA MET A 283 40.46 4.50 6.63
C MET A 283 39.70 5.79 6.93
N LEU A 284 38.53 5.69 7.55
CA LEU A 284 37.69 6.83 7.92
C LEU A 284 38.40 7.76 8.90
N GLN A 285 39.18 7.24 9.86
CA GLN A 285 40.01 8.05 10.76
C GLN A 285 41.08 8.87 10.01
N ARG A 286 41.76 8.26 9.03
CA ARG A 286 42.76 8.96 8.21
C ARG A 286 42.13 10.06 7.37
N LEU A 287 40.98 9.78 6.76
CA LEU A 287 40.26 10.75 5.94
C LEU A 287 39.67 11.90 6.76
N GLN A 288 39.16 11.61 7.96
CA GLN A 288 38.70 12.65 8.89
C GLN A 288 39.85 13.59 9.25
N LYS A 289 41.01 13.04 9.63
CA LYS A 289 42.21 13.83 9.90
C LYS A 289 42.66 14.65 8.68
N LEU A 290 42.64 14.06 7.49
CA LEU A 290 43.00 14.76 6.25
C LEU A 290 42.05 15.93 5.98
N ALA A 291 40.75 15.74 6.19
CA ALA A 291 39.76 16.80 6.04
C ALA A 291 40.02 17.94 7.04
N ASP A 292 40.30 17.63 8.30
CA ASP A 292 40.68 18.61 9.32
C ASP A 292 41.93 19.41 8.91
N GLU A 293 42.96 18.74 8.38
CA GLU A 293 44.19 19.37 7.85
C GLU A 293 43.93 20.29 6.65
N LYS A 294 42.83 20.08 5.91
CA LYS A 294 42.39 20.91 4.78
C LYS A 294 41.34 21.96 5.17
N GLY A 295 40.90 22.00 6.42
CA GLY A 295 39.81 22.87 6.87
C GLY A 295 38.45 22.48 6.27
N LEU A 296 38.26 21.21 5.96
CA LEU A 296 37.02 20.65 5.42
C LEU A 296 36.38 19.70 6.43
N GLU A 297 35.06 19.68 6.48
CA GLU A 297 34.30 18.64 7.16
C GLU A 297 34.26 17.32 6.39
N PHE A 298 34.25 16.21 7.14
CA PHE A 298 34.15 14.84 6.66
C PHE A 298 33.15 14.03 7.48
N GLY A 299 32.50 13.06 6.84
CA GLY A 299 31.64 12.11 7.54
C GLY A 299 31.29 10.89 6.71
N VAL A 300 30.25 10.18 7.14
CA VAL A 300 29.70 9.04 6.42
C VAL A 300 28.23 9.23 6.08
N LYS A 301 27.82 8.59 5.00
CA LYS A 301 26.43 8.44 4.58
C LYS A 301 26.00 6.99 4.82
N ILE A 302 25.11 6.75 5.78
CA ILE A 302 24.49 5.44 5.94
C ILE A 302 23.47 5.25 4.82
N THR A 303 23.72 4.23 4.01
CA THR A 303 23.07 3.99 2.73
C THR A 303 21.54 3.94 2.75
N ASN A 304 20.97 4.23 1.58
CA ASN A 304 19.58 3.99 1.24
C ASN A 304 19.34 2.61 0.59
N THR A 305 20.37 1.79 0.37
CA THR A 305 20.29 0.54 -0.43
C THR A 305 21.06 -0.62 0.19
N PHE A 306 20.54 -1.83 0.07
CA PHE A 306 21.21 -3.09 0.43
C PHE A 306 21.00 -4.14 -0.69
N PRO A 307 22.06 -4.76 -1.24
CA PRO A 307 21.94 -5.69 -2.35
C PRO A 307 21.25 -7.00 -1.93
N VAL A 308 20.32 -7.47 -2.75
CA VAL A 308 19.54 -8.70 -2.56
C VAL A 308 19.26 -9.38 -3.90
N ASP A 309 19.03 -10.69 -3.88
CA ASP A 309 18.71 -11.46 -5.09
C ASP A 309 17.24 -11.28 -5.50
N VAL A 310 16.98 -11.31 -6.81
CA VAL A 310 15.62 -11.43 -7.35
C VAL A 310 15.22 -12.91 -7.35
N LYS A 311 14.27 -13.29 -6.48
CA LYS A 311 13.78 -14.67 -6.37
C LYS A 311 12.28 -14.81 -6.60
N GLN A 312 11.54 -13.71 -6.67
CA GLN A 312 10.07 -13.68 -6.79
C GLN A 312 9.60 -12.88 -8.00
N ASN A 313 10.46 -12.71 -9.02
CA ASN A 313 10.19 -11.89 -10.21
C ASN A 313 9.77 -10.46 -9.84
N GLU A 314 10.40 -9.89 -8.81
CA GLU A 314 10.11 -8.55 -8.31
C GLU A 314 10.41 -7.48 -9.36
N LEU A 315 11.55 -7.64 -10.03
CA LEU A 315 12.10 -6.77 -11.08
C LEU A 315 12.77 -7.63 -12.15
N PRO A 316 12.97 -7.13 -13.39
CA PRO A 316 13.54 -7.89 -14.50
C PRO A 316 15.08 -7.92 -14.46
N SER A 317 15.66 -8.27 -13.30
CA SER A 317 17.10 -8.37 -13.06
C SER A 317 17.42 -9.62 -12.23
N GLU A 318 18.70 -9.97 -12.08
CA GLU A 318 19.15 -11.07 -11.20
C GLU A 318 19.37 -10.59 -9.75
N GLU A 319 19.83 -9.35 -9.61
CA GLU A 319 20.04 -8.64 -8.34
C GLU A 319 19.21 -7.34 -8.31
N MET A 320 18.85 -6.90 -7.11
CA MET A 320 18.19 -5.61 -6.86
C MET A 320 18.63 -5.00 -5.53
N TYR A 321 18.36 -3.72 -5.34
CA TYR A 321 18.69 -2.97 -4.13
C TYR A 321 17.47 -2.73 -3.26
N MET A 322 17.46 -3.34 -2.07
CA MET A 322 16.43 -3.19 -1.05
C MET A 322 16.60 -1.86 -0.29
N SER A 323 15.47 -1.20 0.00
CA SER A 323 15.34 0.02 0.80
C SER A 323 14.03 0.02 1.61
N GLY A 324 13.82 1.08 2.38
CA GLY A 324 12.61 1.29 3.17
C GLY A 324 12.68 0.66 4.55
N LYS A 325 11.52 0.30 5.11
CA LYS A 325 11.41 -0.19 6.50
C LYS A 325 12.27 -1.42 6.80
N SER A 326 12.50 -2.29 5.81
CA SER A 326 13.35 -3.48 5.92
C SER A 326 14.82 -3.14 6.14
N LEU A 327 15.26 -1.97 5.68
CA LEU A 327 16.64 -1.52 5.78
C LEU A 327 16.92 -0.78 7.11
N TYR A 328 15.89 -0.30 7.81
CA TYR A 328 16.04 0.59 8.97
C TYR A 328 16.94 0.00 10.06
N ALA A 329 16.64 -1.23 10.51
CA ALA A 329 17.38 -1.86 11.60
C ALA A 329 18.84 -2.11 11.22
N LEU A 330 19.10 -2.63 10.01
CA LEU A 330 20.45 -2.85 9.50
C LEU A 330 21.25 -1.55 9.40
N SER A 331 20.69 -0.52 8.77
CA SER A 331 21.35 0.78 8.65
C SER A 331 21.59 1.43 10.01
N MET A 332 20.65 1.34 10.94
CA MET A 332 20.82 1.88 12.29
C MET A 332 21.89 1.11 13.08
N SER A 333 22.02 -0.21 12.89
CA SER A 333 23.11 -1.00 13.49
C SER A 333 24.49 -0.57 12.97
N VAL A 334 24.63 -0.17 11.70
CA VAL A 334 25.89 0.41 11.20
C VAL A 334 26.17 1.74 11.89
N ALA A 335 25.18 2.62 11.98
CA ALA A 335 25.30 3.89 12.67
C ALA A 335 25.69 3.69 14.14
N GLN A 336 25.16 2.66 14.81
CA GLN A 336 25.49 2.30 16.19
C GLN A 336 26.97 1.96 16.35
N LYS A 337 27.51 1.08 15.48
CA LYS A 337 28.91 0.68 15.54
C LYS A 337 29.85 1.87 15.32
N LEU A 338 29.56 2.68 14.31
CA LEU A 338 30.36 3.88 14.01
C LEU A 338 30.26 4.94 15.11
N ALA A 339 29.08 5.18 15.68
CA ALA A 339 28.93 6.10 16.81
C ALA A 339 29.76 5.66 18.02
N LYS A 340 29.84 4.35 18.30
CA LYS A 340 30.66 3.79 19.38
C LYS A 340 32.16 3.94 19.09
N ASP A 341 32.62 3.55 17.91
CA ASP A 341 34.05 3.53 17.58
C ASP A 341 34.67 4.92 17.36
N PHE A 342 33.84 5.91 17.02
CA PHE A 342 34.26 7.31 16.85
C PHE A 342 33.90 8.20 18.05
N ASP A 343 33.40 7.65 19.16
CA ASP A 343 32.99 8.41 20.35
C ASP A 343 32.02 9.55 19.99
N GLY A 344 31.09 9.26 19.07
CA GLY A 344 30.12 10.21 18.52
C GLY A 344 30.66 11.31 17.60
N LYS A 345 31.97 11.42 17.38
CA LYS A 345 32.58 12.55 16.65
C LYS A 345 32.40 12.49 15.13
N LEU A 346 32.22 11.30 14.58
CA LEU A 346 32.02 11.12 13.14
C LEU A 346 30.64 11.64 12.75
N ARG A 347 30.58 12.58 11.80
CA ARG A 347 29.32 13.08 11.29
C ARG A 347 28.62 12.02 10.43
N ILE A 348 27.32 11.82 10.67
CA ILE A 348 26.53 10.80 9.98
C ILE A 348 25.33 11.46 9.28
N SER A 349 25.29 11.35 7.94
CA SER A 349 24.05 11.46 7.17
C SER A 349 23.39 10.09 7.06
N TYR A 350 22.05 10.04 7.04
CA TYR A 350 21.30 8.80 7.10
C TYR A 350 20.19 8.73 6.06
N SER A 351 19.88 7.52 5.58
CA SER A 351 18.71 7.32 4.71
C SER A 351 17.90 6.04 4.94
N GLY A 352 18.53 4.97 5.45
CA GLY A 352 17.89 3.64 5.54
C GLY A 352 16.55 3.64 6.30
N GLY A 353 15.44 3.60 5.59
CA GLY A 353 14.10 3.44 6.21
C GLY A 353 13.61 4.61 7.07
N ALA A 354 14.18 5.82 6.90
CA ALA A 354 13.68 7.01 7.60
C ALA A 354 12.31 7.44 7.07
N ASP A 355 11.39 7.79 7.99
CA ASP A 355 10.06 8.32 7.71
C ASP A 355 9.54 9.21 8.85
N TYR A 356 8.27 9.61 8.78
CA TYR A 356 7.60 10.44 9.79
C TYR A 356 7.71 9.88 11.23
N PHE A 357 7.61 8.56 11.42
CA PHE A 357 7.51 7.95 12.76
C PHE A 357 8.86 7.89 13.48
N ASN A 358 9.98 7.97 12.76
CA ASN A 358 11.31 7.81 13.33
C ASN A 358 12.25 9.00 13.11
N ILE A 359 12.00 9.89 12.14
CA ILE A 359 12.97 10.92 11.75
C ILE A 359 13.37 11.87 12.88
N THR A 360 12.46 12.21 13.78
CA THR A 360 12.81 13.05 14.94
C THR A 360 13.79 12.35 15.88
N LYS A 361 13.62 11.04 16.11
CA LYS A 361 14.53 10.22 16.94
C LYS A 361 15.92 10.15 16.31
N ILE A 362 15.99 10.04 14.98
CA ILE A 362 17.26 10.03 14.21
C ILE A 362 17.99 11.37 14.40
N VAL A 363 17.31 12.49 14.16
CA VAL A 363 17.91 13.83 14.29
C VAL A 363 18.27 14.15 15.75
N ASP A 364 17.42 13.77 16.72
CA ASP A 364 17.67 13.95 18.15
C ASP A 364 18.85 13.10 18.66
N ALA A 365 19.26 12.07 17.92
CA ALA A 365 20.47 11.29 18.18
C ALA A 365 21.73 11.94 17.59
N GLY A 366 21.63 13.11 16.95
CA GLY A 366 22.74 13.81 16.29
C GLY A 366 23.01 13.34 14.87
N ILE A 367 22.14 12.50 14.29
CA ILE A 367 22.28 11.97 12.94
C ILE A 367 21.49 12.86 11.97
N TRP A 368 22.20 13.69 11.21
CA TRP A 368 21.62 14.51 10.14
C TRP A 368 22.74 15.07 9.24
N PRO A 369 22.44 15.33 7.95
CA PRO A 369 21.11 15.39 7.32
C PRO A 369 20.50 14.01 7.07
N VAL A 370 19.18 13.92 7.14
CA VAL A 370 18.41 12.70 6.85
C VAL A 370 17.81 12.81 5.45
N THR A 371 18.12 11.85 4.57
CA THR A 371 17.54 11.82 3.23
C THR A 371 16.59 10.64 3.05
N MET A 372 15.53 10.80 2.26
CA MET A 372 14.48 9.79 2.11
C MET A 372 14.25 9.46 0.64
N ALA A 373 13.96 8.19 0.33
CA ALA A 373 13.57 7.74 -1.00
C ALA A 373 12.25 6.96 -0.95
N THR A 374 12.23 5.85 -0.21
CA THR A 374 11.08 4.93 -0.17
C THR A 374 9.77 5.61 0.23
N THR A 375 9.78 6.46 1.27
CA THR A 375 8.56 7.16 1.70
C THR A 375 8.02 8.08 0.58
N MET A 376 8.91 8.73 -0.18
CA MET A 376 8.54 9.60 -1.29
C MET A 376 8.07 8.82 -2.54
N LEU A 377 8.37 7.53 -2.65
CA LEU A 377 7.87 6.63 -3.70
C LEU A 377 6.49 6.03 -3.37
N LYS A 378 5.99 6.22 -2.14
CA LYS A 378 4.66 5.74 -1.72
C LYS A 378 3.58 6.80 -1.96
N PRO A 379 2.29 6.42 -2.04
CA PRO A 379 1.19 7.36 -2.22
C PRO A 379 1.26 8.53 -1.22
N GLY A 380 0.99 9.74 -1.70
CA GLY A 380 1.18 10.99 -0.96
C GLY A 380 2.64 11.35 -0.65
N GLY A 381 3.62 10.77 -1.35
CA GLY A 381 5.03 10.81 -1.00
C GLY A 381 5.65 12.20 -0.82
N TYR A 382 5.54 13.08 -1.82
CA TYR A 382 6.05 14.46 -1.71
C TYR A 382 5.32 15.24 -0.62
N GLU A 383 3.99 15.17 -0.63
CA GLU A 383 3.10 15.84 0.32
C GLU A 383 3.38 15.45 1.78
N ARG A 384 3.95 14.27 2.03
CA ARG A 384 4.38 13.84 3.37
C ARG A 384 5.55 14.66 3.92
N LEU A 385 6.37 15.27 3.06
CA LEU A 385 7.48 16.11 3.49
C LEU A 385 6.98 17.35 4.24
N GLU A 386 5.77 17.84 3.92
CA GLU A 386 5.16 18.97 4.64
C GLU A 386 4.88 18.57 6.08
N GLN A 387 4.28 17.40 6.29
CA GLN A 387 4.03 16.83 7.61
C GLN A 387 5.33 16.68 8.43
N ILE A 388 6.40 16.20 7.79
CA ILE A 388 7.72 16.10 8.42
C ILE A 388 8.30 17.49 8.73
N GLY A 389 8.13 18.45 7.82
CA GLY A 389 8.51 19.85 8.02
C GLY A 389 7.86 20.45 9.27
N GLN A 390 6.57 20.16 9.51
CA GLN A 390 5.87 20.64 10.71
C GLN A 390 6.48 20.10 12.01
N LEU A 391 7.00 18.86 12.03
CA LEU A 391 7.71 18.32 13.21
C LEU A 391 8.93 19.16 13.56
N PHE A 392 9.71 19.57 12.56
CA PHE A 392 10.93 20.35 12.78
C PHE A 392 10.66 21.83 13.02
N LYS A 393 9.59 22.38 12.44
CA LYS A 393 9.10 23.73 12.76
C LYS A 393 8.72 23.86 14.24
N ALA A 394 8.16 22.80 14.83
CA ALA A 394 7.81 22.76 16.25
C ALA A 394 9.00 22.49 17.19
N LYS A 395 10.20 22.23 16.66
CA LYS A 395 11.42 21.92 17.44
C LYS A 395 12.44 23.06 17.33
N GLU A 396 13.37 23.09 18.29
CA GLU A 396 14.56 23.94 18.15
C GLU A 396 15.59 23.26 17.25
N ALA A 397 16.24 24.04 16.39
CA ALA A 397 17.35 23.56 15.59
C ALA A 397 18.58 23.42 16.48
N ALA A 398 19.13 22.21 16.56
CA ALA A 398 20.32 21.92 17.36
C ALA A 398 21.57 21.89 16.46
N ALA A 399 22.64 22.56 16.90
CA ALA A 399 23.95 22.40 16.30
C ALA A 399 24.45 20.96 16.45
N PHE A 400 25.32 20.52 15.54
CA PHE A 400 25.93 19.20 15.64
C PHE A 400 26.89 19.16 16.82
N ALA A 401 26.57 18.32 17.82
CA ALA A 401 27.38 18.12 19.03
C ALA A 401 27.92 16.68 19.15
N GLY A 402 27.82 15.89 18.07
CA GLY A 402 28.15 14.47 18.02
C GLY A 402 26.91 13.55 17.98
N VAL A 403 27.14 12.30 17.61
CA VAL A 403 26.14 11.23 17.53
C VAL A 403 26.06 10.46 18.85
N SER A 404 24.86 10.36 19.43
CA SER A 404 24.63 9.64 20.68
C SER A 404 24.51 8.13 20.46
N ALA A 405 25.57 7.38 20.80
CA ALA A 405 25.58 5.92 20.70
C ALA A 405 24.44 5.24 21.51
N GLU A 406 24.09 5.79 22.67
CA GLU A 406 23.00 5.28 23.53
C GLU A 406 21.63 5.41 22.84
N LYS A 407 21.31 6.58 22.30
CA LYS A 407 20.04 6.80 21.57
C LYS A 407 19.94 5.91 20.34
N VAL A 408 21.05 5.74 19.63
CA VAL A 408 21.12 4.86 18.45
C VAL A 408 20.91 3.39 18.84
N GLU A 409 21.52 2.93 19.94
CA GLU A 409 21.31 1.58 20.49
C GLU A 409 19.85 1.33 20.87
N ALA A 410 19.21 2.29 21.53
CA ALA A 410 17.78 2.20 21.86
C ALA A 410 16.90 2.07 20.59
N MET A 411 17.25 2.75 19.49
CA MET A 411 16.53 2.63 18.21
C MET A 411 16.73 1.26 17.55
N VAL A 412 17.93 0.68 17.62
CA VAL A 412 18.21 -0.67 17.10
C VAL A 412 17.40 -1.72 17.86
N GLU A 413 17.35 -1.65 19.19
CA GLU A 413 16.57 -2.59 19.99
C GLU A 413 15.06 -2.44 19.77
N ALA A 414 14.56 -1.21 19.69
CA ALA A 414 13.15 -0.95 19.41
C ALA A 414 12.71 -1.50 18.04
N ALA A 415 13.55 -1.35 17.01
CA ALA A 415 13.24 -1.77 15.64
C ALA A 415 12.90 -3.26 15.51
N LYS A 416 13.42 -4.12 16.40
CA LYS A 416 13.20 -5.58 16.38
C LYS A 416 11.75 -5.99 16.69
N SER A 417 10.95 -5.09 17.28
CA SER A 417 9.56 -5.36 17.67
C SER A 417 8.57 -4.26 17.26
N ASP A 418 9.06 -3.11 16.81
CA ASP A 418 8.22 -2.01 16.34
C ASP A 418 7.44 -2.42 15.08
N LYS A 419 6.09 -2.30 15.13
CA LYS A 419 5.15 -2.61 14.04
C LYS A 419 5.47 -1.89 12.72
N HIS A 420 6.18 -0.76 12.78
CA HIS A 420 6.58 -0.01 11.57
C HIS A 420 7.76 -0.67 10.84
N HIS A 421 8.51 -1.53 11.52
CA HIS A 421 9.75 -2.13 11.02
C HIS A 421 9.68 -3.66 10.88
N VAL A 422 8.82 -4.35 11.63
CA VAL A 422 8.63 -5.81 11.49
C VAL A 422 7.60 -6.18 10.44
N LYS A 423 7.64 -7.43 9.98
CA LYS A 423 6.63 -7.96 9.06
C LYS A 423 5.42 -8.52 9.80
N ALA A 424 4.25 -8.23 9.24
CA ALA A 424 3.02 -8.93 9.57
C ALA A 424 3.21 -10.44 9.36
N VAL A 425 2.54 -11.25 10.18
CA VAL A 425 2.58 -12.71 10.07
C VAL A 425 2.07 -13.16 8.71
N LYS A 426 1.11 -12.40 8.16
CA LYS A 426 0.49 -12.66 6.87
C LYS A 426 0.76 -11.52 5.89
N PRO A 427 1.21 -11.83 4.66
CA PRO A 427 1.29 -10.82 3.62
C PRO A 427 -0.11 -10.34 3.24
N LEU A 428 -0.25 -9.05 2.99
CA LEU A 428 -1.49 -8.49 2.49
C LEU A 428 -1.78 -9.02 1.08
N PRO A 429 -3.03 -9.44 0.78
CA PRO A 429 -3.40 -9.80 -0.58
C PRO A 429 -3.30 -8.59 -1.50
N SER A 430 -2.98 -8.83 -2.78
CA SER A 430 -2.91 -7.77 -3.79
C SER A 430 -4.19 -6.94 -3.79
N ARG A 431 -4.06 -5.61 -3.77
CA ARG A 431 -5.22 -4.71 -3.85
C ARG A 431 -5.82 -4.58 -5.25
N LYS A 432 -5.14 -5.09 -6.28
CA LYS A 432 -5.53 -4.89 -7.67
C LYS A 432 -6.90 -5.51 -7.97
N VAL A 433 -7.68 -4.80 -8.77
CA VAL A 433 -8.92 -5.24 -9.38
C VAL A 433 -8.56 -5.86 -10.73
N LYS A 434 -9.02 -7.09 -10.98
CA LYS A 434 -8.71 -7.87 -12.20
C LYS A 434 -9.51 -7.37 -13.41
N LYS A 435 -9.37 -6.09 -13.75
CA LYS A 435 -10.02 -5.39 -14.86
C LYS A 435 -9.02 -4.37 -15.44
N PRO A 436 -9.04 -4.12 -16.75
CA PRO A 436 -8.22 -3.08 -17.36
C PRO A 436 -8.64 -1.71 -16.85
N VAL A 437 -7.69 -0.77 -16.79
CA VAL A 437 -8.00 0.63 -16.45
C VAL A 437 -8.75 1.29 -17.60
N PRO A 438 -9.81 2.08 -17.35
CA PRO A 438 -10.42 2.89 -18.41
C PRO A 438 -9.53 4.11 -18.74
N LEU A 439 -9.61 4.56 -20.00
CA LEU A 439 -8.88 5.75 -20.46
C LEU A 439 -9.36 7.02 -19.75
N THR A 440 -10.67 7.11 -19.47
CA THR A 440 -11.32 8.18 -18.71
C THR A 440 -11.93 7.64 -17.40
N ASP A 441 -12.18 8.52 -16.42
CA ASP A 441 -12.93 8.23 -15.18
C ASP A 441 -12.43 7.04 -14.34
N CYS A 442 -11.12 6.83 -14.30
CA CYS A 442 -10.52 5.64 -13.67
C CYS A 442 -10.54 5.60 -12.13
N PHE A 443 -11.13 6.57 -11.45
CA PHE A 443 -11.13 6.60 -9.99
C PHE A 443 -12.11 5.56 -9.45
N ILE A 444 -11.60 4.71 -8.55
CA ILE A 444 -12.30 3.56 -7.98
C ILE A 444 -11.95 3.39 -6.50
N ALA A 445 -12.90 2.89 -5.72
CA ALA A 445 -12.69 2.46 -4.34
C ALA A 445 -12.35 0.96 -4.32
N PRO A 446 -11.06 0.57 -4.21
CA PRO A 446 -10.70 -0.86 -4.21
C PRO A 446 -11.28 -1.63 -3.02
N CYS A 447 -11.59 -0.94 -1.92
CA CYS A 447 -12.28 -1.53 -0.77
C CYS A 447 -13.72 -1.97 -1.12
N GLN A 448 -14.41 -1.26 -2.01
CA GLN A 448 -15.75 -1.62 -2.49
C GLN A 448 -15.68 -2.87 -3.37
N GLU A 449 -14.72 -2.94 -4.30
CA GLU A 449 -14.49 -4.14 -5.12
C GLU A 449 -14.05 -5.36 -4.29
N GLY A 450 -13.35 -5.13 -3.17
CA GLY A 450 -12.99 -6.20 -2.23
C GLY A 450 -14.15 -6.73 -1.39
N CYS A 451 -15.27 -6.00 -1.33
CA CYS A 451 -16.44 -6.39 -0.58
C CYS A 451 -17.37 -7.25 -1.45
N PRO A 452 -17.71 -8.50 -1.07
CA PRO A 452 -18.57 -9.36 -1.91
C PRO A 452 -19.94 -8.79 -2.26
N ILE A 453 -20.43 -7.82 -1.50
CA ILE A 453 -21.71 -7.13 -1.71
C ILE A 453 -21.53 -5.71 -2.28
N HIS A 454 -20.32 -5.32 -2.70
CA HIS A 454 -19.97 -4.00 -3.26
C HIS A 454 -20.56 -2.82 -2.45
N GLN A 455 -20.42 -2.89 -1.12
CA GLN A 455 -20.98 -1.89 -0.21
C GLN A 455 -20.37 -0.50 -0.47
N ASP A 456 -21.18 0.56 -0.36
CA ASP A 456 -20.78 1.95 -0.65
C ASP A 456 -19.91 2.55 0.48
N ILE A 457 -18.72 1.99 0.65
CA ILE A 457 -17.84 2.23 1.80
C ILE A 457 -17.49 3.70 1.95
N THR A 458 -17.03 4.36 0.88
CA THR A 458 -16.63 5.76 0.99
C THR A 458 -17.79 6.67 1.37
N ARG A 459 -19.03 6.31 0.98
CA ARG A 459 -20.23 7.08 1.29
C ARG A 459 -20.62 6.98 2.76
N TYR A 460 -20.73 5.78 3.33
CA TYR A 460 -21.09 5.68 4.74
C TYR A 460 -19.94 6.13 5.65
N MET A 461 -18.68 5.96 5.24
CA MET A 461 -17.53 6.51 5.98
C MET A 461 -17.59 8.04 6.04
N GLN A 462 -17.96 8.70 4.93
CA GLN A 462 -18.19 10.15 4.89
C GLN A 462 -19.29 10.57 5.87
N LEU A 463 -20.46 9.92 5.81
CA LEU A 463 -21.60 10.22 6.70
C LEU A 463 -21.27 10.00 8.18
N ALA A 464 -20.59 8.89 8.50
CA ALA A 464 -20.13 8.63 9.86
C ALA A 464 -19.14 9.71 10.35
N GLY A 465 -18.27 10.21 9.47
CA GLY A 465 -17.37 11.33 9.79
C GLY A 465 -18.08 12.67 10.04
N GLU A 466 -19.30 12.81 9.50
CA GLU A 466 -20.20 13.95 9.74
C GLU A 466 -21.11 13.73 10.98
N GLY A 467 -21.00 12.58 11.68
CA GLY A 467 -21.89 12.21 12.80
C GLY A 467 -23.30 11.78 12.37
N LYS A 468 -23.54 11.57 11.08
CA LYS A 468 -24.84 11.21 10.49
C LYS A 468 -25.04 9.70 10.45
N TYR A 469 -25.14 9.09 11.63
CA TYR A 469 -25.18 7.63 11.76
C TYR A 469 -26.48 7.00 11.23
N GLU A 470 -27.62 7.69 11.34
CA GLU A 470 -28.88 7.24 10.75
C GLU A 470 -28.75 7.09 9.22
N GLU A 471 -28.23 8.12 8.55
CA GLU A 471 -28.02 8.11 7.11
C GLU A 471 -26.92 7.12 6.69
N ALA A 472 -25.85 7.01 7.48
CA ALA A 472 -24.80 6.02 7.25
C ALA A 472 -25.36 4.59 7.32
N LEU A 473 -26.20 4.29 8.32
CA LEU A 473 -26.86 3.01 8.46
C LEU A 473 -27.84 2.74 7.30
N LYS A 474 -28.58 3.74 6.82
CA LYS A 474 -29.43 3.58 5.62
C LYS A 474 -28.61 3.21 4.38
N VAL A 475 -27.44 3.81 4.19
CA VAL A 475 -26.51 3.46 3.09
C VAL A 475 -26.01 2.01 3.25
N ILE A 476 -25.68 1.58 4.47
CA ILE A 476 -25.28 0.20 4.77
C ILE A 476 -26.42 -0.77 4.44
N LEU A 477 -27.61 -0.54 4.99
CA LEU A 477 -28.82 -1.38 4.83
C LEU A 477 -29.33 -1.48 3.39
N ASN A 478 -28.90 -0.58 2.50
CA ASN A 478 -29.21 -0.69 1.08
C ASN A 478 -28.64 -1.98 0.47
N LYS A 479 -27.45 -2.42 0.90
CA LYS A 479 -26.74 -3.61 0.38
C LYS A 479 -26.45 -4.68 1.43
N ASN A 480 -26.58 -4.35 2.71
CA ASN A 480 -26.20 -5.21 3.81
C ASN A 480 -27.27 -5.24 4.91
N PRO A 481 -28.10 -6.30 4.97
CA PRO A 481 -29.17 -6.41 5.95
C PRO A 481 -28.69 -6.83 7.34
N LEU A 482 -27.39 -7.17 7.51
CA LEU A 482 -26.82 -7.69 8.75
C LEU A 482 -25.67 -6.80 9.25
N PRO A 483 -25.91 -5.49 9.49
CA PRO A 483 -24.88 -4.54 9.86
C PRO A 483 -24.20 -4.83 11.20
N PHE A 484 -24.90 -5.43 12.17
CA PHE A 484 -24.30 -5.75 13.47
C PHE A 484 -23.38 -6.95 13.37
N ILE A 485 -23.84 -8.08 12.80
CA ILE A 485 -23.00 -9.27 12.58
C ILE A 485 -21.77 -8.90 11.74
N THR A 486 -21.97 -8.22 10.61
CA THR A 486 -20.86 -7.84 9.73
C THR A 486 -20.04 -6.64 10.22
N GLY A 487 -20.50 -5.96 11.27
CA GLY A 487 -19.77 -4.94 12.03
C GLY A 487 -18.94 -5.55 13.16
N THR A 488 -19.19 -6.80 13.55
CA THR A 488 -18.46 -7.49 14.62
C THR A 488 -17.48 -8.53 14.11
N ILE A 489 -17.88 -9.40 13.17
CA ILE A 489 -17.12 -10.63 12.83
C ILE A 489 -16.88 -10.84 11.33
N CYS A 490 -17.09 -9.84 10.47
CA CYS A 490 -16.79 -10.01 9.05
C CYS A 490 -15.26 -10.19 8.85
N ALA A 491 -14.85 -10.83 7.75
CA ALA A 491 -13.45 -11.04 7.40
C ALA A 491 -12.76 -9.77 6.85
N HIS A 492 -13.54 -8.73 6.54
CA HIS A 492 -13.06 -7.42 6.08
C HIS A 492 -12.05 -7.42 4.93
N ASN A 493 -12.26 -8.24 3.91
CA ASN A 493 -11.50 -8.18 2.64
C ASN A 493 -11.36 -6.74 2.10
N CYS A 494 -12.36 -5.88 2.33
CA CYS A 494 -12.33 -4.45 2.02
C CYS A 494 -11.16 -3.68 2.67
N MET A 495 -10.76 -4.02 3.90
CA MET A 495 -9.67 -3.40 4.63
C MET A 495 -8.32 -3.79 4.05
N SER A 496 -8.14 -5.05 3.64
CA SER A 496 -6.94 -5.51 2.94
C SER A 496 -6.73 -4.80 1.59
N LYS A 497 -7.81 -4.39 0.93
CA LYS A 497 -7.76 -3.61 -0.32
C LYS A 497 -7.57 -2.09 -0.12
N CYS A 498 -7.59 -1.61 1.13
CA CYS A 498 -7.52 -0.17 1.42
C CYS A 498 -6.19 0.44 0.93
N THR A 499 -6.25 1.63 0.31
CA THR A 499 -5.04 2.34 -0.16
C THR A 499 -4.16 2.78 1.02
N ARG A 500 -4.73 2.96 2.21
CA ARG A 500 -3.97 3.30 3.42
C ARG A 500 -2.98 2.21 3.86
N ASN A 501 -3.09 0.97 3.40
CA ASN A 501 -2.08 -0.05 3.66
C ASN A 501 -0.70 0.30 3.04
N PHE A 502 -0.65 1.25 2.11
CA PHE A 502 0.60 1.80 1.58
C PHE A 502 1.07 3.07 2.28
N TYR A 503 0.29 3.58 3.22
CA TYR A 503 0.65 4.68 4.13
C TYR A 503 1.12 4.06 5.46
N GLU A 504 0.20 3.36 6.12
CA GLU A 504 0.35 2.72 7.43
C GLU A 504 -0.64 1.54 7.53
N ALA A 505 -1.57 1.54 8.50
CA ALA A 505 -2.71 0.62 8.58
C ALA A 505 -3.93 1.10 7.79
N SER A 506 -4.76 0.15 7.32
CA SER A 506 -6.07 0.43 6.74
C SER A 506 -6.96 1.29 7.65
N VAL A 507 -7.98 1.93 7.06
CA VAL A 507 -9.07 2.49 7.87
C VAL A 507 -9.93 1.35 8.42
N ASN A 508 -10.40 1.45 9.65
CA ASN A 508 -11.19 0.40 10.30
C ASN A 508 -12.66 0.39 9.81
N ILE A 509 -12.84 -0.12 8.59
CA ILE A 509 -14.14 -0.20 7.89
C ILE A 509 -15.16 -1.04 8.69
N ARG A 510 -14.69 -2.08 9.41
CA ARG A 510 -15.53 -2.89 10.30
C ARG A 510 -16.12 -2.04 11.41
N ARG A 511 -15.24 -1.40 12.19
CA ARG A 511 -15.61 -0.62 13.37
C ARG A 511 -16.57 0.49 13.00
N THR A 512 -16.27 1.27 11.96
CA THR A 512 -17.17 2.37 11.52
C THR A 512 -18.55 1.87 11.08
N LYS A 513 -18.65 0.65 10.53
CA LYS A 513 -19.95 0.04 10.22
C LYS A 513 -20.73 -0.27 11.51
N LEU A 514 -20.06 -0.85 12.51
CA LEU A 514 -20.69 -1.15 13.80
C LEU A 514 -21.12 0.13 14.53
N GLU A 515 -20.27 1.15 14.55
CA GLU A 515 -20.58 2.47 15.10
C GLU A 515 -21.80 3.10 14.41
N SER A 516 -21.88 3.00 13.08
CA SER A 516 -23.04 3.47 12.32
C SER A 516 -24.31 2.68 12.64
N ALA A 517 -24.19 1.37 12.82
CA ALA A 517 -25.31 0.51 13.22
C ALA A 517 -25.82 0.90 14.61
N GLN A 518 -24.93 0.96 15.61
CA GLN A 518 -25.25 1.31 16.99
C GLN A 518 -25.81 2.72 17.11
N GLY A 519 -25.21 3.70 16.44
CA GLY A 519 -25.64 5.10 16.50
C GLY A 519 -26.89 5.42 15.67
N GLY A 520 -27.26 4.57 14.71
CA GLY A 520 -28.36 4.82 13.77
C GLY A 520 -29.61 3.95 13.98
N ILE A 521 -29.51 2.83 14.72
CA ILE A 521 -30.55 1.79 14.72
C ILE A 521 -31.91 2.29 15.23
N ASP A 522 -31.94 3.06 16.31
CA ASP A 522 -33.21 3.52 16.91
C ASP A 522 -34.01 4.40 15.94
N ALA A 523 -33.34 5.36 15.31
CA ALA A 523 -33.94 6.26 14.34
C ALA A 523 -34.37 5.52 13.07
N VAL A 524 -33.55 4.59 12.58
CA VAL A 524 -33.89 3.77 11.42
C VAL A 524 -35.09 2.88 11.71
N MET A 525 -35.13 2.18 12.85
CA MET A 525 -36.24 1.30 13.20
C MET A 525 -37.55 2.07 13.41
N ALA A 526 -37.49 3.28 13.99
CA ALA A 526 -38.66 4.14 14.12
C ALA A 526 -39.23 4.61 12.78
N ALA A 527 -38.36 4.80 11.77
CA ALA A 527 -38.74 5.25 10.43
C ALA A 527 -39.05 4.10 9.46
N LEU A 528 -38.57 2.89 9.72
CA LEU A 528 -38.66 1.74 8.82
C LEU A 528 -40.12 1.28 8.71
N LYS A 529 -40.64 1.31 7.49
CA LYS A 529 -41.95 0.75 7.14
C LYS A 529 -41.74 -0.40 6.18
N ALA A 530 -42.29 -1.56 6.50
CA ALA A 530 -42.31 -2.70 5.60
C ALA A 530 -42.89 -2.28 4.23
N PRO A 531 -42.20 -2.55 3.12
CA PRO A 531 -42.71 -2.26 1.79
C PRO A 531 -44.05 -2.96 1.54
N ALA A 532 -44.89 -2.35 0.72
CA ALA A 532 -46.14 -2.98 0.31
C ALA A 532 -45.85 -4.27 -0.46
N VAL A 533 -46.62 -5.32 -0.20
CA VAL A 533 -46.59 -6.54 -1.01
C VAL A 533 -47.21 -6.23 -2.36
N THR A 534 -46.39 -6.18 -3.41
CA THR A 534 -46.78 -5.86 -4.78
C THR A 534 -46.76 -7.08 -5.71
N SER A 535 -46.15 -8.18 -5.28
CA SER A 535 -46.15 -9.47 -5.98
C SER A 535 -47.31 -10.33 -5.52
N ASP A 536 -47.98 -11.00 -6.45
CA ASP A 536 -48.97 -12.05 -6.18
C ASP A 536 -48.31 -13.39 -5.80
N LYS A 537 -47.01 -13.54 -6.09
CA LYS A 537 -46.20 -14.72 -5.78
C LYS A 537 -45.61 -14.67 -4.37
N LYS A 538 -45.29 -15.84 -3.84
CA LYS A 538 -44.73 -16.03 -2.50
C LYS A 538 -43.41 -16.81 -2.55
N ALA A 539 -42.52 -16.52 -1.60
CA ALA A 539 -41.26 -17.26 -1.45
C ALA A 539 -41.13 -17.88 -0.06
N ALA A 540 -40.61 -19.10 0.00
CA ALA A 540 -40.14 -19.74 1.21
C ALA A 540 -38.61 -19.71 1.25
N VAL A 541 -38.02 -19.35 2.39
CA VAL A 541 -36.58 -19.42 2.63
C VAL A 541 -36.33 -20.49 3.70
N VAL A 542 -35.47 -21.47 3.40
CA VAL A 542 -35.16 -22.58 4.30
C VAL A 542 -33.78 -22.37 4.91
N GLY A 543 -33.72 -22.11 6.21
CA GLY A 543 -32.53 -21.75 6.96
C GLY A 543 -32.52 -20.28 7.37
N GLY A 544 -32.41 -20.03 8.67
CA GLY A 544 -32.39 -18.71 9.31
C GLY A 544 -30.98 -18.14 9.54
N GLY A 545 -29.98 -18.64 8.81
CA GLY A 545 -28.61 -18.11 8.84
C GLY A 545 -28.44 -16.83 8.00
N PRO A 546 -27.22 -16.26 7.93
CA PRO A 546 -26.98 -15.00 7.22
C PRO A 546 -27.48 -14.94 5.77
N ALA A 547 -27.30 -16.02 4.99
CA ALA A 547 -27.77 -16.09 3.61
C ALA A 547 -29.30 -16.07 3.51
N GLY A 548 -29.99 -16.80 4.39
CA GLY A 548 -31.44 -16.85 4.42
C GLY A 548 -32.07 -15.53 4.89
N LEU A 549 -31.53 -14.93 5.95
CA LEU A 549 -31.96 -13.60 6.42
C LEU A 549 -31.76 -12.53 5.34
N ALA A 550 -30.63 -12.57 4.62
CA ALA A 550 -30.39 -11.64 3.52
C ALA A 550 -31.36 -11.84 2.35
N ALA A 551 -31.58 -13.09 1.91
CA ALA A 551 -32.57 -13.39 0.88
C ALA A 551 -33.96 -12.89 1.27
N ALA A 552 -34.39 -13.14 2.51
CA ALA A 552 -35.69 -12.72 3.01
C ALA A 552 -35.83 -11.19 3.04
N TYR A 553 -34.81 -10.48 3.54
CA TYR A 553 -34.80 -9.02 3.56
C TYR A 553 -34.95 -8.43 2.15
N PHE A 554 -34.18 -8.92 1.18
CA PHE A 554 -34.22 -8.38 -0.18
C PHE A 554 -35.50 -8.76 -0.94
N LEU A 555 -36.01 -9.99 -0.78
CA LEU A 555 -37.29 -10.39 -1.35
C LEU A 555 -38.46 -9.54 -0.79
N ALA A 556 -38.47 -9.31 0.53
CA ALA A 556 -39.43 -8.41 1.17
C ALA A 556 -39.29 -6.96 0.66
N LYS A 557 -38.04 -6.46 0.54
CA LYS A 557 -37.73 -5.15 -0.08
C LYS A 557 -38.25 -5.06 -1.52
N GLY A 558 -38.23 -6.17 -2.26
CA GLY A 558 -38.76 -6.31 -3.62
C GLY A 558 -40.29 -6.32 -3.72
N GLY A 559 -41.01 -6.32 -2.59
CA GLY A 559 -42.47 -6.37 -2.54
C GLY A 559 -43.05 -7.78 -2.60
N MET A 560 -42.27 -8.83 -2.28
CA MET A 560 -42.73 -10.22 -2.22
C MET A 560 -43.11 -10.62 -0.79
N LYS A 561 -44.13 -11.48 -0.64
CA LYS A 561 -44.42 -12.13 0.64
C LYS A 561 -43.44 -13.28 0.88
N VAL A 562 -42.73 -13.25 2.01
CA VAL A 562 -41.65 -14.20 2.31
C VAL A 562 -41.80 -14.77 3.71
N THR A 563 -41.60 -16.08 3.82
CA THR A 563 -41.55 -16.79 5.09
C THR A 563 -40.23 -17.55 5.22
N VAL A 564 -39.52 -17.35 6.33
CA VAL A 564 -38.26 -18.02 6.67
C VAL A 564 -38.54 -19.15 7.64
N PHE A 565 -38.10 -20.36 7.32
CA PHE A 565 -38.20 -21.55 8.16
C PHE A 565 -36.83 -21.93 8.72
N GLU A 566 -36.70 -21.90 10.05
CA GLU A 566 -35.49 -22.27 10.78
C GLU A 566 -35.76 -23.48 11.66
N LYS A 567 -34.83 -24.46 11.62
CA LYS A 567 -34.89 -25.69 12.41
C LYS A 567 -34.64 -25.42 13.90
N ALA A 568 -33.70 -24.54 14.21
CA ALA A 568 -33.34 -24.17 15.58
C ALA A 568 -34.42 -23.28 16.23
N GLU A 569 -34.34 -23.11 17.55
CA GLU A 569 -35.27 -22.26 18.31
C GLU A 569 -35.14 -20.76 18.00
N LYS A 570 -34.03 -20.34 17.39
CA LYS A 570 -33.69 -18.93 17.10
C LYS A 570 -32.95 -18.80 15.77
N MET A 571 -33.20 -17.68 15.08
CA MET A 571 -32.50 -17.25 13.87
C MET A 571 -31.04 -16.88 14.15
N GLY A 572 -30.20 -16.93 13.11
CA GLY A 572 -28.79 -16.56 13.14
C GLY A 572 -27.83 -17.67 12.69
N GLY A 573 -28.32 -18.89 12.47
CA GLY A 573 -27.54 -20.02 11.94
C GLY A 573 -26.24 -20.29 12.71
N VAL A 574 -25.14 -20.56 11.99
CA VAL A 574 -23.80 -20.81 12.56
C VAL A 574 -23.34 -19.67 13.48
N VAL A 575 -23.64 -18.40 13.14
CA VAL A 575 -23.24 -17.24 13.94
C VAL A 575 -23.87 -17.29 15.33
N ARG A 576 -25.13 -17.72 15.43
CA ARG A 576 -25.79 -17.89 16.73
C ARG A 576 -25.41 -19.19 17.42
N ASN A 577 -25.37 -20.30 16.70
CA ASN A 577 -25.35 -21.63 17.32
C ASN A 577 -23.94 -22.17 17.57
N VAL A 578 -22.94 -21.70 16.83
CA VAL A 578 -21.57 -22.20 16.88
C VAL A 578 -20.59 -21.13 17.38
N ILE A 579 -20.64 -19.92 16.82
CA ILE A 579 -19.65 -18.88 17.14
C ILE A 579 -19.74 -18.51 18.64
N PRO A 580 -18.61 -18.53 19.39
CA PRO A 580 -18.61 -18.23 20.82
C PRO A 580 -19.10 -16.83 21.18
N GLY A 581 -19.67 -16.67 22.38
CA GLY A 581 -20.19 -15.38 22.85
C GLY A 581 -19.14 -14.29 23.02
N PHE A 582 -17.86 -14.64 23.21
CA PHE A 582 -16.77 -13.66 23.26
C PHE A 582 -16.44 -13.05 21.89
N ARG A 583 -16.91 -13.65 20.78
CA ARG A 583 -16.76 -13.11 19.42
C ARG A 583 -17.90 -12.17 19.05
N ILE A 584 -19.13 -12.55 19.39
CA ILE A 584 -20.34 -11.80 19.07
C ILE A 584 -21.45 -12.09 20.08
N SER A 585 -22.13 -11.02 20.53
CA SER A 585 -23.26 -11.14 21.46
C SER A 585 -24.54 -11.62 20.77
N HIS A 586 -25.43 -12.24 21.52
CA HIS A 586 -26.76 -12.59 21.00
C HIS A 586 -27.57 -11.36 20.63
N GLU A 587 -27.45 -10.28 21.41
CA GLU A 587 -28.11 -8.99 21.15
C GLU A 587 -27.74 -8.40 19.78
N ALA A 588 -26.46 -8.45 19.39
CA ALA A 588 -26.03 -8.01 18.06
C ALA A 588 -26.69 -8.81 16.94
N ILE A 589 -26.86 -10.13 17.13
CA ILE A 589 -27.56 -11.00 16.18
C ILE A 589 -29.05 -10.67 16.14
N ASP A 590 -29.66 -10.42 17.31
CA ASP A 590 -31.09 -10.13 17.42
C ASP A 590 -31.46 -8.79 16.76
N HIS A 591 -30.61 -7.77 16.84
CA HIS A 591 -30.82 -6.52 16.09
C HIS A 591 -30.93 -6.73 14.58
N ASP A 592 -30.04 -7.55 14.00
CA ASP A 592 -30.07 -7.88 12.57
C ASP A 592 -31.33 -8.68 12.20
N VAL A 593 -31.76 -9.62 13.06
CA VAL A 593 -32.99 -10.40 12.85
C VAL A 593 -34.23 -9.50 12.90
N GLU A 594 -34.29 -8.54 13.81
CA GLU A 594 -35.41 -7.61 13.92
C GLU A 594 -35.46 -6.61 12.77
N LEU A 595 -34.31 -6.21 12.20
CA LEU A 595 -34.28 -5.46 10.94
C LEU A 595 -34.93 -6.24 9.79
N VAL A 596 -34.63 -7.54 9.69
CA VAL A 596 -35.24 -8.42 8.65
C VAL A 596 -36.74 -8.58 8.88
N ARG A 597 -37.17 -8.74 10.13
CA ARG A 597 -38.59 -8.79 10.49
C ARG A 597 -39.31 -7.48 10.15
N ALA A 598 -38.73 -6.34 10.51
CA ALA A 598 -39.30 -5.02 10.26
C ALA A 598 -39.37 -4.66 8.77
N MET A 599 -38.50 -5.26 7.93
CA MET A 599 -38.60 -5.19 6.47
C MET A 599 -39.80 -5.97 5.90
N GLY A 600 -40.43 -6.86 6.68
CA GLY A 600 -41.67 -7.55 6.32
C GLY A 600 -41.54 -9.07 6.14
N ALA A 601 -40.40 -9.68 6.50
CA ALA A 601 -40.25 -11.12 6.47
C ALA A 601 -40.94 -11.81 7.66
N GLU A 602 -41.68 -12.88 7.39
CA GLU A 602 -42.23 -13.76 8.44
C GLU A 602 -41.16 -14.77 8.87
N LEU A 603 -40.96 -14.93 10.17
CA LEU A 603 -39.89 -15.77 10.74
C LEU A 603 -40.49 -16.90 11.58
N VAL A 604 -40.28 -18.15 11.16
CA VAL A 604 -40.79 -19.37 11.81
C VAL A 604 -39.62 -20.21 12.32
N ASN A 605 -39.49 -20.30 13.64
CA ASN A 605 -38.44 -21.09 14.31
C ASN A 605 -38.94 -22.50 14.65
N GLY A 606 -38.02 -23.42 14.96
CA GLY A 606 -38.33 -24.79 15.39
C GLY A 606 -38.95 -25.68 14.31
N LYS A 607 -38.88 -25.29 13.03
CA LYS A 607 -39.49 -26.00 11.91
C LYS A 607 -38.41 -26.44 10.91
N GLU A 608 -38.07 -27.72 10.95
CA GLU A 608 -37.22 -28.35 9.96
C GLU A 608 -37.99 -28.62 8.67
N ILE A 609 -37.40 -28.27 7.52
CA ILE A 609 -37.93 -28.59 6.21
C ILE A 609 -37.08 -29.68 5.59
N THR A 610 -37.71 -30.81 5.23
CA THR A 610 -37.06 -31.93 4.56
C THR A 610 -37.49 -32.09 3.11
N SER A 611 -38.66 -31.55 2.73
CA SER A 611 -39.24 -31.65 1.39
C SER A 611 -39.53 -30.28 0.76
N VAL A 612 -38.90 -30.02 -0.38
CA VAL A 612 -39.13 -28.84 -1.24
C VAL A 612 -40.48 -28.94 -1.94
N ASP A 613 -40.90 -30.15 -2.33
CA ASP A 613 -42.19 -30.36 -3.01
C ASP A 613 -43.38 -29.97 -2.12
N GLU A 614 -43.26 -30.13 -0.79
CA GLU A 614 -44.29 -29.66 0.15
C GLU A 614 -44.37 -28.13 0.17
N LEU A 615 -43.23 -27.43 0.18
CA LEU A 615 -43.21 -25.97 0.10
C LEU A 615 -43.78 -25.47 -1.22
N LYS A 616 -43.48 -26.13 -2.34
CA LYS A 616 -43.97 -25.74 -3.67
C LYS A 616 -45.49 -25.82 -3.84
N LYS A 617 -46.21 -26.44 -2.89
CA LYS A 617 -47.69 -26.41 -2.87
C LYS A 617 -48.24 -25.04 -2.43
N GLU A 618 -47.47 -24.29 -1.65
CA GLU A 618 -47.90 -23.02 -1.04
C GLU A 618 -47.08 -21.81 -1.49
N TYR A 619 -45.86 -22.03 -1.99
CA TYR A 619 -44.90 -21.01 -2.39
C TYR A 619 -44.44 -21.22 -3.84
N ASP A 620 -44.32 -20.13 -4.58
CA ASP A 620 -43.87 -20.14 -5.98
C ASP A 620 -42.35 -20.32 -6.10
N TYR A 621 -41.62 -19.82 -5.10
CA TYR A 621 -40.16 -19.84 -5.06
C TYR A 621 -39.66 -20.40 -3.72
N VAL A 622 -38.55 -21.14 -3.78
CA VAL A 622 -37.87 -21.68 -2.59
C VAL A 622 -36.40 -21.31 -2.65
N VAL A 623 -35.89 -20.69 -1.59
CA VAL A 623 -34.45 -20.42 -1.41
C VAL A 623 -33.92 -21.32 -0.31
N LEU A 624 -33.04 -22.26 -0.68
CA LEU A 624 -32.37 -23.17 0.24
C LEU A 624 -31.09 -22.53 0.77
N ALA A 625 -31.11 -22.10 2.02
CA ALA A 625 -30.00 -21.50 2.77
C ALA A 625 -29.62 -22.37 3.98
N VAL A 626 -29.60 -23.69 3.78
CA VAL A 626 -29.43 -24.71 4.84
C VAL A 626 -27.99 -24.85 5.36
N GLY A 627 -27.02 -24.21 4.70
CA GLY A 627 -25.61 -24.21 5.09
C GLY A 627 -24.87 -25.52 4.80
N ALA A 628 -23.60 -25.59 5.23
CA ALA A 628 -22.77 -26.79 5.17
C ALA A 628 -22.78 -27.49 6.54
N SER A 629 -23.69 -28.44 6.72
CA SER A 629 -23.92 -29.09 8.02
C SER A 629 -23.25 -30.45 8.18
N GLU A 630 -22.69 -31.03 7.12
CA GLU A 630 -22.03 -32.34 7.21
C GLU A 630 -20.61 -32.20 7.79
N PRO A 631 -20.27 -32.87 8.90
CA PRO A 631 -18.97 -32.69 9.53
C PRO A 631 -17.85 -33.27 8.68
N GLY A 632 -16.78 -32.49 8.48
CA GLY A 632 -15.51 -33.04 8.03
C GLY A 632 -14.94 -33.99 9.08
N ARG A 633 -14.35 -35.09 8.61
CA ARG A 633 -13.72 -36.10 9.47
C ARG A 633 -12.26 -36.23 9.13
N LEU A 634 -11.41 -36.06 10.14
CA LEU A 634 -10.01 -36.47 10.08
C LEU A 634 -9.92 -37.89 10.65
N ARG A 635 -9.37 -38.83 9.88
CA ARG A 635 -9.15 -40.20 10.36
C ARG A 635 -7.71 -40.31 10.85
N LEU A 636 -7.57 -40.66 12.12
CA LEU A 636 -6.31 -41.08 12.71
C LEU A 636 -6.16 -42.60 12.56
N GLU A 637 -4.92 -43.10 12.54
CA GLU A 637 -4.67 -44.55 12.49
C GLU A 637 -5.13 -45.26 13.79
N ALA A 638 -5.08 -44.54 14.92
CA ALA A 638 -5.62 -44.95 16.21
C ALA A 638 -6.09 -43.72 17.02
N GLY A 639 -7.10 -43.91 17.86
CA GLY A 639 -7.75 -42.85 18.65
C GLY A 639 -8.86 -42.11 17.90
N GLU A 640 -9.68 -41.36 18.64
CA GLU A 640 -10.81 -40.59 18.10
C GLU A 640 -10.56 -39.09 18.17
N THR A 641 -11.30 -38.33 17.36
CA THR A 641 -11.27 -36.86 17.38
C THR A 641 -12.68 -36.32 17.58
N MET A 642 -12.81 -35.29 18.39
CA MET A 642 -14.04 -34.52 18.54
C MET A 642 -14.17 -33.54 17.37
N ASN A 643 -15.37 -33.34 16.82
CA ASN A 643 -15.58 -32.34 15.78
C ASN A 643 -15.59 -30.91 16.38
N ALA A 644 -14.98 -29.94 15.69
CA ALA A 644 -14.90 -28.56 16.16
C ALA A 644 -16.26 -27.89 16.39
N LEU A 645 -17.25 -28.08 15.52
CA LEU A 645 -18.57 -27.45 15.69
C LEU A 645 -19.34 -28.08 16.85
N GLU A 646 -19.24 -29.40 17.01
CA GLU A 646 -19.84 -30.11 18.16
C GLU A 646 -19.24 -29.61 19.47
N PHE A 647 -17.92 -29.48 19.53
CA PHE A 647 -17.23 -28.90 20.67
C PHE A 647 -17.69 -27.46 20.95
N LEU A 648 -17.69 -26.58 19.95
CA LEU A 648 -18.06 -25.17 20.14
C LEU A 648 -19.52 -25.02 20.61
N ALA A 649 -20.43 -25.85 20.08
CA ALA A 649 -21.82 -25.89 20.52
C ALA A 649 -21.94 -26.36 21.99
N GLN A 650 -21.20 -27.41 22.39
CA GLN A 650 -21.16 -27.89 23.78
C GLN A 650 -20.53 -26.88 24.72
N PHE A 651 -19.41 -26.26 24.32
CA PHE A 651 -18.74 -25.20 25.06
C PHE A 651 -19.70 -24.05 25.36
N LYS A 652 -20.48 -23.64 24.36
CA LYS A 652 -21.48 -22.59 24.51
C LYS A 652 -22.64 -23.00 25.41
N ALA A 653 -23.14 -24.23 25.26
CA ALA A 653 -24.26 -24.74 26.07
C ALA A 653 -23.89 -24.95 27.55
N THR A 654 -22.62 -25.23 27.84
CA THR A 654 -22.12 -25.54 29.18
C THR A 654 -21.37 -24.39 29.86
N ASP A 655 -21.27 -23.24 29.19
CA ASP A 655 -20.48 -22.09 29.64
C ASP A 655 -19.01 -22.48 29.94
N GLY A 656 -18.39 -23.17 28.98
CA GLY A 656 -16.99 -23.59 29.05
C GLY A 656 -16.68 -24.69 30.05
N LYS A 657 -17.62 -25.60 30.30
CA LYS A 657 -17.47 -26.73 31.23
C LYS A 657 -17.59 -28.07 30.52
N VAL A 658 -16.92 -28.21 29.38
CA VAL A 658 -16.78 -29.48 28.66
C VAL A 658 -15.67 -30.29 29.30
N ASP A 659 -15.83 -31.61 29.44
CA ASP A 659 -14.77 -32.48 29.95
C ASP A 659 -13.73 -32.75 28.86
N LEU A 660 -12.60 -32.03 28.91
CA LEU A 660 -11.54 -32.09 27.91
C LEU A 660 -10.19 -32.60 28.44
N GLY A 661 -10.04 -32.76 29.76
CA GLY A 661 -8.74 -32.95 30.41
C GLY A 661 -7.89 -31.66 30.46
N LYS A 662 -6.58 -31.82 30.66
CA LYS A 662 -5.64 -30.70 30.87
C LYS A 662 -4.95 -30.25 29.59
N ASN A 663 -4.71 -31.18 28.66
CA ASN A 663 -3.99 -30.96 27.43
C ASN A 663 -4.91 -31.18 26.23
N VAL A 664 -5.19 -30.12 25.46
CA VAL A 664 -6.07 -30.19 24.30
C VAL A 664 -5.27 -29.90 23.03
N VAL A 665 -5.44 -30.72 22.01
CA VAL A 665 -4.87 -30.45 20.68
C VAL A 665 -5.99 -30.10 19.70
N VAL A 666 -5.83 -29.00 18.99
CA VAL A 666 -6.72 -28.59 17.89
C VAL A 666 -5.99 -28.80 16.56
N ILE A 667 -6.59 -29.57 15.65
CA ILE A 667 -6.04 -29.84 14.33
C ILE A 667 -6.74 -28.95 13.30
N GLY A 668 -5.99 -28.05 12.66
CA GLY A 668 -6.52 -27.16 11.63
C GLY A 668 -5.77 -25.84 11.57
N GLY A 669 -6.15 -24.98 10.63
CA GLY A 669 -5.54 -23.64 10.48
C GLY A 669 -6.49 -22.56 9.96
N GLY A 670 -7.80 -22.84 9.87
CA GLY A 670 -8.82 -21.87 9.47
C GLY A 670 -9.42 -21.13 10.68
N ASN A 671 -10.34 -20.19 10.44
CA ASN A 671 -10.99 -19.41 11.50
C ASN A 671 -11.69 -20.31 12.54
N THR A 672 -12.36 -21.38 12.11
CA THR A 672 -12.94 -22.39 13.01
C THR A 672 -11.90 -23.01 13.95
N ALA A 673 -10.68 -23.25 13.47
CA ALA A 673 -9.60 -23.79 14.31
C ALA A 673 -9.12 -22.76 15.35
N MET A 674 -9.06 -21.48 14.98
CA MET A 674 -8.73 -20.39 15.91
C MET A 674 -9.81 -20.25 16.99
N ASP A 675 -11.08 -20.16 16.61
CA ASP A 675 -12.20 -20.09 17.56
C ASP A 675 -12.23 -21.32 18.48
N THR A 676 -11.98 -22.51 17.94
CA THR A 676 -11.89 -23.77 18.69
C THR A 676 -10.77 -23.74 19.71
N ALA A 677 -9.56 -23.33 19.32
CA ALA A 677 -8.41 -23.27 20.21
C ALA A 677 -8.61 -22.23 21.32
N ARG A 678 -9.18 -21.07 20.99
CA ARG A 678 -9.50 -20.00 21.93
C ARG A 678 -10.60 -20.40 22.91
N ALA A 679 -11.62 -21.13 22.46
CA ALA A 679 -12.66 -21.68 23.32
C ALA A 679 -12.09 -22.79 24.24
N ALA A 680 -11.33 -23.73 23.70
CA ALA A 680 -10.66 -24.78 24.48
C ALA A 680 -9.75 -24.19 25.56
N LYS A 681 -9.02 -23.12 25.26
CA LYS A 681 -8.14 -22.44 26.21
C LYS A 681 -8.89 -21.76 27.36
N ARG A 682 -10.14 -21.34 27.11
CA ARG A 682 -11.05 -20.76 28.11
C ARG A 682 -11.86 -21.82 28.88
N ASN A 683 -11.81 -23.09 28.46
CA ASN A 683 -12.58 -24.15 29.09
C ASN A 683 -12.00 -24.49 30.47
N ALA A 684 -12.87 -24.72 31.45
CA ALA A 684 -12.49 -25.07 32.80
C ALA A 684 -11.64 -26.35 32.82
N GLY A 685 -10.52 -26.33 33.55
CA GLY A 685 -9.62 -27.48 33.71
C GLY A 685 -8.55 -27.65 32.64
N VAL A 686 -8.61 -26.90 31.52
CA VAL A 686 -7.57 -26.93 30.48
C VAL A 686 -6.38 -26.07 30.90
N GLU A 687 -5.19 -26.66 30.89
CA GLU A 687 -3.93 -25.97 31.19
C GLU A 687 -3.22 -25.57 29.89
N LYS A 688 -3.19 -26.48 28.91
CA LYS A 688 -2.43 -26.34 27.66
C LYS A 688 -3.30 -26.61 26.44
N VAL A 689 -3.20 -25.73 25.44
CA VAL A 689 -3.80 -25.92 24.11
C VAL A 689 -2.72 -25.82 23.05
N SER A 690 -2.61 -26.82 22.19
CA SER A 690 -1.70 -26.81 21.05
C SER A 690 -2.49 -26.87 19.73
N LEU A 691 -2.22 -25.94 18.82
CA LEU A 691 -2.79 -25.92 17.47
C LEU A 691 -1.81 -26.57 16.49
N VAL A 692 -2.15 -27.76 16.01
CA VAL A 692 -1.34 -28.56 15.09
C VAL A 692 -1.70 -28.20 13.65
N TYR A 693 -0.70 -27.77 12.89
CA TYR A 693 -0.88 -27.44 11.48
C TYR A 693 0.34 -27.85 10.64
N ARG A 694 0.07 -28.42 9.46
CA ARG A 694 1.09 -28.98 8.58
C ARG A 694 1.99 -27.95 7.88
N ARG A 695 1.71 -26.65 8.00
CA ARG A 695 2.52 -25.53 7.48
C ARG A 695 2.82 -24.54 8.61
N THR A 696 3.51 -23.45 8.28
CA THR A 696 3.67 -22.32 9.19
C THR A 696 2.43 -21.41 9.22
N LYS A 697 2.35 -20.56 10.25
CA LYS A 697 1.35 -19.53 10.55
C LYS A 697 1.10 -18.60 9.37
N ARG A 698 2.15 -18.28 8.60
CA ARG A 698 2.07 -17.49 7.37
C ARG A 698 1.13 -18.12 6.33
N TYR A 699 1.04 -19.45 6.30
CA TYR A 699 0.22 -20.20 5.33
C TYR A 699 -1.04 -20.83 5.94
N MET A 700 -1.42 -20.45 7.17
CA MET A 700 -2.72 -20.81 7.73
C MET A 700 -3.84 -20.12 6.96
N PRO A 701 -5.02 -20.74 6.74
CA PRO A 701 -6.16 -20.04 6.14
C PRO A 701 -6.79 -18.94 7.01
N ALA A 702 -6.67 -19.01 8.35
CA ALA A 702 -7.34 -18.09 9.27
C ALA A 702 -6.94 -16.63 9.08
N ASP A 703 -7.80 -15.66 9.37
CA ASP A 703 -7.42 -14.25 9.31
C ASP A 703 -6.31 -13.93 10.32
N GLU A 704 -5.43 -12.96 10.01
CA GLU A 704 -4.30 -12.63 10.87
C GLU A 704 -4.75 -12.22 12.28
N GLU A 705 -5.83 -11.44 12.35
CA GLU A 705 -6.42 -11.01 13.61
C GLU A 705 -6.79 -12.19 14.51
N GLU A 706 -7.39 -13.25 13.94
CA GLU A 706 -7.76 -14.46 14.68
C GLU A 706 -6.54 -15.22 15.19
N LEU A 707 -5.47 -15.22 14.40
CA LEU A 707 -4.20 -15.84 14.75
C LEU A 707 -3.53 -15.11 15.91
N VAL A 708 -3.46 -13.78 15.85
CA VAL A 708 -2.88 -12.93 16.92
C VAL A 708 -3.68 -13.11 18.20
N MET A 709 -5.01 -13.06 18.14
CA MET A 709 -5.85 -13.30 19.33
C MET A 709 -5.67 -14.69 19.93
N ALA A 710 -5.46 -15.73 19.12
CA ALA A 710 -5.18 -17.07 19.63
C ALA A 710 -3.83 -17.15 20.35
N ILE A 711 -2.81 -16.47 19.83
CA ILE A 711 -1.50 -16.36 20.49
C ILE A 711 -1.63 -15.61 21.81
N ASP A 712 -2.36 -14.48 21.83
CA ASP A 712 -2.58 -13.67 23.04
C ASP A 712 -3.34 -14.43 24.12
N ASP A 713 -4.25 -15.33 23.73
CA ASP A 713 -4.95 -16.25 24.64
C ASP A 713 -4.03 -17.37 25.20
N GLY A 714 -2.79 -17.49 24.69
CA GLY A 714 -1.81 -18.48 25.12
C GLY A 714 -1.94 -19.84 24.44
N VAL A 715 -2.44 -19.88 23.21
CA VAL A 715 -2.43 -21.09 22.36
C VAL A 715 -1.04 -21.32 21.79
N GLU A 716 -0.51 -22.53 21.92
CA GLU A 716 0.79 -22.90 21.36
C GLU A 716 0.64 -23.39 19.91
N PHE A 717 1.35 -22.76 18.97
CA PHE A 717 1.28 -23.12 17.56
C PHE A 717 2.33 -24.20 17.26
N ALA A 718 1.86 -25.43 17.04
CA ALA A 718 2.68 -26.57 16.67
C ALA A 718 2.71 -26.71 15.13
N GLU A 719 3.52 -25.83 14.52
CA GLU A 719 3.67 -25.70 13.07
C GLU A 719 4.46 -26.85 12.45
N LEU A 720 4.28 -27.06 11.14
CA LEU A 720 4.97 -28.10 10.38
C LEU A 720 4.76 -29.52 10.94
N LEU A 721 3.57 -29.81 11.46
CA LEU A 721 3.21 -31.13 11.98
C LEU A 721 1.94 -31.65 11.31
N ALA A 722 1.95 -32.92 10.87
CA ALA A 722 0.75 -33.63 10.45
C ALA A 722 0.42 -34.77 11.45
N PRO A 723 -0.84 -34.87 11.90
CA PRO A 723 -1.25 -35.88 12.87
C PRO A 723 -1.33 -37.27 12.24
N VAL A 724 -0.89 -38.30 12.99
CA VAL A 724 -0.94 -39.71 12.56
C VAL A 724 -1.86 -40.53 13.45
N LYS A 725 -1.60 -40.56 14.76
CA LYS A 725 -2.39 -41.32 15.74
C LYS A 725 -2.37 -40.72 17.14
N LEU A 726 -3.42 -40.98 17.90
CA LEU A 726 -3.56 -40.62 19.32
C LEU A 726 -3.51 -41.91 20.16
N GLU A 727 -2.54 -42.02 21.05
CA GLU A 727 -2.35 -43.20 21.89
C GLU A 727 -1.64 -42.82 23.21
N ASN A 728 -2.03 -43.42 24.33
CA ASN A 728 -1.42 -43.20 25.65
C ASN A 728 -1.36 -41.72 26.10
N GLY A 729 -2.36 -40.90 25.74
CA GLY A 729 -2.40 -39.47 26.09
C GLY A 729 -1.42 -38.60 25.26
N GLU A 730 -0.92 -39.12 24.15
CA GLU A 730 -0.03 -38.39 23.22
C GLU A 730 -0.58 -38.44 21.79
N LEU A 731 -0.65 -37.27 21.13
CA LEU A 731 -0.81 -37.17 19.70
C LEU A 731 0.55 -37.30 19.02
N ILE A 732 0.72 -38.36 18.23
CA ILE A 732 1.90 -38.61 17.41
C ILE A 732 1.72 -37.91 16.06
N CYS A 733 2.67 -37.04 15.75
CA CYS A 733 2.73 -36.28 14.50
C CYS A 733 3.99 -36.61 13.71
N ARG A 734 3.90 -36.49 12.40
CA ARG A 734 5.06 -36.43 11.49
C ARG A 734 5.47 -34.98 11.28
N LYS A 735 6.77 -34.72 11.30
CA LYS A 735 7.29 -33.40 10.96
C LYS A 735 7.25 -33.19 9.45
N MET A 736 6.84 -31.99 9.06
CA MET A 736 6.70 -31.55 7.69
C MET A 736 7.84 -30.60 7.33
N GLN A 737 8.16 -30.53 6.05
CA GLN A 737 9.04 -29.51 5.47
C GLN A 737 8.31 -28.78 4.35
N LEU A 738 8.49 -27.46 4.26
CA LEU A 738 7.92 -26.66 3.17
C LEU A 738 8.68 -26.93 1.87
N GLY A 739 7.97 -27.34 0.83
CA GLY A 739 8.45 -27.49 -0.54
C GLY A 739 8.15 -26.26 -1.41
N ASP A 740 8.12 -26.44 -2.73
CA ASP A 740 7.83 -25.38 -3.69
C ASP A 740 6.36 -24.91 -3.63
N TYR A 741 6.08 -23.74 -4.22
CA TYR A 741 4.73 -23.21 -4.34
C TYR A 741 3.84 -24.10 -5.21
N ASP A 742 2.64 -24.38 -4.72
CA ASP A 742 1.58 -25.06 -5.47
C ASP A 742 0.76 -24.07 -6.32
N ALA A 743 -0.15 -24.59 -7.17
CA ALA A 743 -1.02 -23.79 -8.03
C ALA A 743 -1.97 -22.83 -7.27
N SER A 744 -2.12 -22.99 -5.95
CA SER A 744 -2.88 -22.07 -5.09
C SER A 744 -2.03 -20.94 -4.51
N GLY A 745 -0.72 -20.90 -4.83
CA GLY A 745 0.23 -19.92 -4.31
C GLY A 745 0.68 -20.21 -2.88
N ARG A 746 0.48 -21.44 -2.37
CA ARG A 746 0.96 -21.86 -1.03
C ARG A 746 2.14 -22.80 -1.17
N ARG A 747 3.07 -22.79 -0.23
CA ARG A 747 4.13 -23.81 -0.21
C ARG A 747 3.52 -25.20 -0.01
N SER A 748 3.91 -26.14 -0.86
CA SER A 748 3.65 -27.57 -0.67
C SER A 748 4.33 -28.06 0.61
N VAL A 749 3.93 -29.24 1.08
CA VAL A 749 4.54 -29.85 2.27
C VAL A 749 4.96 -31.26 1.94
N VAL A 750 6.15 -31.63 2.43
CA VAL A 750 6.70 -32.97 2.31
C VAL A 750 6.83 -33.54 3.71
N GLU A 751 6.36 -34.77 3.88
CA GLU A 751 6.51 -35.50 5.13
C GLU A 751 7.98 -35.92 5.33
N THR A 752 8.47 -35.80 6.56
CA THR A 752 9.79 -36.29 6.97
C THR A 752 9.65 -37.51 7.87
N GLU A 753 10.74 -38.25 8.05
CA GLU A 753 10.77 -39.42 8.95
C GLU A 753 10.72 -39.04 10.44
N GLU A 754 10.94 -37.77 10.80
CA GLU A 754 10.97 -37.30 12.17
C GLU A 754 9.57 -37.31 12.80
N ILE A 755 9.48 -37.90 14.00
CA ILE A 755 8.26 -38.01 14.78
C ILE A 755 8.31 -37.01 15.93
N VAL A 756 7.20 -36.28 16.12
CA VAL A 756 7.00 -35.36 17.23
C VAL A 756 5.79 -35.83 18.04
N LYS A 757 5.91 -35.80 19.36
CA LYS A 757 4.84 -36.20 20.30
C LYS A 757 4.33 -34.98 21.05
N ILE A 758 3.02 -34.84 21.13
CA ILE A 758 2.36 -33.74 21.85
C ILE A 758 1.39 -34.36 22.87
N ALA A 759 1.49 -33.95 24.13
CA ALA A 759 0.54 -34.38 25.16
C ALA A 759 -0.88 -33.94 24.77
N ALA A 760 -1.84 -34.87 24.79
CA ALA A 760 -3.20 -34.65 24.35
C ALA A 760 -4.16 -35.60 25.08
N ASP A 761 -4.94 -35.04 26.01
CA ASP A 761 -6.09 -35.72 26.64
C ASP A 761 -7.28 -35.73 25.67
N THR A 762 -7.47 -34.63 24.93
CA THR A 762 -8.51 -34.50 23.89
C THR A 762 -7.92 -33.94 22.60
N VAL A 763 -8.37 -34.48 21.45
CA VAL A 763 -8.03 -33.98 20.12
C VAL A 763 -9.30 -33.50 19.41
N ILE A 764 -9.31 -32.24 18.97
CA ILE A 764 -10.43 -31.60 18.29
C ILE A 764 -10.05 -31.35 16.83
N ALA A 765 -10.83 -31.86 15.88
CA ALA A 765 -10.59 -31.71 14.44
C ALA A 765 -11.43 -30.57 13.85
N ALA A 766 -10.74 -29.54 13.33
CA ALA A 766 -11.30 -28.38 12.63
C ALA A 766 -10.92 -28.42 11.13
N VAL A 767 -11.31 -29.49 10.44
CA VAL A 767 -10.95 -29.78 9.03
C VAL A 767 -12.00 -29.35 8.00
N GLY A 768 -12.96 -28.52 8.41
CA GLY A 768 -14.01 -27.93 7.58
C GLY A 768 -15.24 -28.82 7.38
N GLU A 769 -16.33 -28.21 6.94
CA GLU A 769 -17.65 -28.81 6.77
C GLU A 769 -17.95 -29.11 5.29
N LYS A 770 -18.88 -30.03 5.06
CA LYS A 770 -19.37 -30.42 3.75
C LYS A 770 -20.83 -30.02 3.57
N VAL A 771 -21.21 -29.82 2.32
CA VAL A 771 -22.60 -29.56 1.93
C VAL A 771 -23.48 -30.80 2.17
N PRO A 772 -24.76 -30.62 2.52
CA PRO A 772 -25.68 -31.73 2.77
C PRO A 772 -26.18 -32.35 1.46
N GLY A 773 -25.31 -33.11 0.78
CA GLY A 773 -25.56 -33.64 -0.56
C GLY A 773 -26.82 -34.50 -0.67
N ALA A 774 -27.05 -35.35 0.34
CA ALA A 774 -28.21 -36.23 0.39
C ALA A 774 -29.54 -35.46 0.46
N PHE A 775 -29.56 -34.29 1.11
CA PHE A 775 -30.75 -33.42 1.16
C PHE A 775 -31.08 -32.87 -0.23
N TYR A 776 -30.08 -32.47 -1.01
CA TYR A 776 -30.29 -31.99 -2.38
C TYR A 776 -30.78 -33.10 -3.31
N GLU A 777 -30.14 -34.27 -3.28
CA GLU A 777 -30.53 -35.44 -4.08
C GLU A 777 -31.96 -35.88 -3.76
N ALA A 778 -32.34 -35.92 -2.47
CA ALA A 778 -33.69 -36.28 -2.04
C ALA A 778 -34.77 -35.29 -2.53
N ASN A 779 -34.38 -34.05 -2.84
CA ASN A 779 -35.26 -33.02 -3.38
C ASN A 779 -35.15 -32.86 -4.90
N GLY A 780 -34.51 -33.82 -5.60
CA GLY A 780 -34.39 -33.82 -7.06
C GLY A 780 -33.42 -32.79 -7.63
N ILE A 781 -32.58 -32.19 -6.79
CA ILE A 781 -31.57 -31.22 -7.21
C ILE A 781 -30.33 -31.97 -7.69
N ALA A 782 -29.86 -31.65 -8.89
CA ALA A 782 -28.64 -32.20 -9.45
C ALA A 782 -27.43 -31.78 -8.61
N VAL A 783 -26.53 -32.73 -8.35
CA VAL A 783 -25.29 -32.50 -7.60
C VAL A 783 -24.06 -32.90 -8.41
N ASP A 784 -22.91 -32.27 -8.12
CA ASP A 784 -21.62 -32.62 -8.71
C ASP A 784 -20.95 -33.83 -8.03
N GLU A 785 -19.74 -34.18 -8.46
CA GLU A 785 -18.96 -35.30 -7.90
C GLU A 785 -18.64 -35.14 -6.40
N LYS A 786 -18.64 -33.91 -5.89
CA LYS A 786 -18.44 -33.57 -4.47
C LYS A 786 -19.76 -33.43 -3.72
N LYS A 787 -20.88 -33.83 -4.34
CA LYS A 787 -22.24 -33.73 -3.81
C LYS A 787 -22.73 -32.30 -3.58
N ARG A 788 -22.13 -31.31 -4.26
CA ARG A 788 -22.55 -29.90 -4.24
C ARG A 788 -23.68 -29.65 -5.23
N PRO A 789 -24.68 -28.82 -4.91
CA PRO A 789 -25.78 -28.55 -5.82
C PRO A 789 -25.27 -27.83 -7.07
N VAL A 790 -25.71 -28.29 -8.23
CA VAL A 790 -25.44 -27.64 -9.52
C VAL A 790 -26.46 -26.53 -9.71
N VAL A 791 -25.97 -25.30 -9.84
CA VAL A 791 -26.80 -24.10 -10.01
C VAL A 791 -26.33 -23.28 -11.20
N ASP A 792 -27.24 -22.49 -11.76
CA ASP A 792 -26.87 -21.43 -12.69
C ASP A 792 -26.03 -20.36 -11.96
N HIS A 793 -24.83 -20.08 -12.47
CA HIS A 793 -23.90 -19.19 -11.79
C HIS A 793 -24.34 -17.72 -11.75
N ASN A 794 -25.32 -17.29 -12.55
CA ASN A 794 -25.80 -15.90 -12.58
C ASN A 794 -27.04 -15.69 -11.71
N THR A 795 -27.86 -16.71 -11.53
CA THR A 795 -29.15 -16.63 -10.82
C THR A 795 -29.19 -17.44 -9.53
N LEU A 796 -28.30 -18.43 -9.39
CA LEU A 796 -28.30 -19.47 -8.35
C LEU A 796 -29.50 -20.43 -8.40
N GLU A 797 -30.26 -20.44 -9.51
CA GLU A 797 -31.35 -21.40 -9.71
C GLU A 797 -30.77 -22.81 -9.92
N THR A 798 -31.40 -23.80 -9.29
CA THR A 798 -31.01 -25.22 -9.39
C THR A 798 -31.58 -25.89 -10.65
N SER A 799 -31.33 -27.19 -10.80
CA SER A 799 -32.04 -28.01 -11.80
C SER A 799 -33.56 -28.10 -11.59
N VAL A 800 -34.06 -27.74 -10.40
CA VAL A 800 -35.49 -27.69 -10.10
C VAL A 800 -35.98 -26.25 -10.23
N LYS A 801 -36.87 -26.03 -11.20
CA LYS A 801 -37.42 -24.70 -11.48
C LYS A 801 -38.06 -24.05 -10.24
N GLY A 802 -37.72 -22.79 -10.01
CA GLY A 802 -38.17 -21.98 -8.88
C GLY A 802 -37.46 -22.29 -7.56
N VAL A 803 -36.41 -23.12 -7.58
CA VAL A 803 -35.64 -23.50 -6.38
C VAL A 803 -34.20 -23.00 -6.53
N TYR A 804 -33.73 -22.25 -5.54
CA TYR A 804 -32.41 -21.61 -5.51
C TYR A 804 -31.61 -22.10 -4.32
N VAL A 805 -30.29 -22.06 -4.39
CA VAL A 805 -29.41 -22.37 -3.24
C VAL A 805 -28.50 -21.17 -2.95
N ALA A 806 -28.32 -20.81 -1.68
CA ALA A 806 -27.50 -19.68 -1.27
C ALA A 806 -26.64 -19.98 -0.02
N GLY A 807 -25.50 -19.29 0.10
CA GLY A 807 -24.57 -19.42 1.23
C GLY A 807 -23.78 -20.72 1.21
N ASP A 808 -23.35 -21.18 2.40
CA ASP A 808 -22.43 -22.33 2.55
C ASP A 808 -22.94 -23.63 1.91
N GLY A 809 -24.26 -23.74 1.68
CA GLY A 809 -24.87 -24.86 0.99
C GLY A 809 -24.43 -25.03 -0.47
N LEU A 810 -23.86 -23.99 -1.10
CA LEU A 810 -23.35 -24.02 -2.48
C LEU A 810 -22.01 -24.76 -2.60
N PHE A 811 -20.97 -24.24 -1.93
CA PHE A 811 -19.60 -24.67 -2.13
C PHE A 811 -18.92 -25.25 -0.88
N GLY A 812 -19.60 -25.21 0.27
CA GLY A 812 -19.00 -25.41 1.58
C GLY A 812 -18.81 -24.08 2.33
N PRO A 813 -18.08 -24.08 3.46
CA PRO A 813 -17.92 -22.92 4.33
C PRO A 813 -17.44 -21.66 3.58
N ALA A 814 -18.21 -20.58 3.66
CA ALA A 814 -17.89 -19.26 3.14
C ALA A 814 -17.92 -18.20 4.25
N THR A 815 -17.61 -16.95 3.92
CA THR A 815 -17.73 -15.84 4.87
C THR A 815 -19.17 -15.35 4.98
N VAL A 816 -19.55 -14.77 6.12
CA VAL A 816 -20.90 -14.20 6.36
C VAL A 816 -21.33 -13.26 5.22
N VAL A 817 -20.43 -12.40 4.74
CA VAL A 817 -20.74 -11.42 3.69
C VAL A 817 -20.91 -12.06 2.31
N GLU A 818 -20.28 -13.20 2.04
CA GLU A 818 -20.55 -13.99 0.83
C GLU A 818 -21.93 -14.66 0.88
N GLY A 819 -22.34 -15.13 2.07
CA GLY A 819 -23.72 -15.58 2.29
C GLY A 819 -24.75 -14.48 1.99
N ILE A 820 -24.49 -13.24 2.40
CA ILE A 820 -25.34 -12.08 2.07
C ILE A 820 -25.38 -11.83 0.56
N ARG A 821 -24.22 -11.87 -0.12
CA ARG A 821 -24.14 -11.74 -1.59
C ARG A 821 -25.03 -12.78 -2.27
N ASP A 822 -24.93 -14.04 -1.86
CA ASP A 822 -25.68 -15.13 -2.48
C ASP A 822 -27.18 -15.01 -2.21
N GLY A 823 -27.57 -14.63 -0.98
CA GLY A 823 -28.97 -14.37 -0.64
C GLY A 823 -29.57 -13.22 -1.46
N LYS A 824 -28.82 -12.12 -1.60
CA LYS A 824 -29.22 -10.99 -2.45
C LYS A 824 -29.36 -11.40 -3.92
N LYS A 825 -28.40 -12.15 -4.44
CA LYS A 825 -28.39 -12.62 -5.83
C LYS A 825 -29.58 -13.52 -6.16
N ALA A 826 -29.92 -14.45 -5.27
CA ALA A 826 -31.13 -15.26 -5.41
C ALA A 826 -32.40 -14.38 -5.38
N ALA A 827 -32.47 -13.38 -4.49
CA ALA A 827 -33.59 -12.45 -4.42
C ALA A 827 -33.75 -11.62 -5.71
N GLU A 828 -32.66 -11.08 -6.25
CA GLU A 828 -32.66 -10.30 -7.50
C GLU A 828 -33.09 -11.17 -8.70
N ALA A 829 -32.66 -12.44 -8.75
CA ALA A 829 -33.10 -13.38 -9.77
C ALA A 829 -34.60 -13.70 -9.69
N ILE A 830 -35.15 -13.84 -8.48
CA ILE A 830 -36.58 -14.10 -8.25
C ILE A 830 -37.43 -12.88 -8.60
N ILE A 831 -37.00 -11.67 -8.20
CA ILE A 831 -37.75 -10.43 -8.47
C ILE A 831 -37.57 -9.96 -9.92
N GLY A 832 -36.44 -10.26 -10.55
CA GLY A 832 -36.14 -9.91 -11.94
C GLY A 832 -35.59 -8.49 -12.13
N ARG A 833 -35.03 -7.88 -11.08
CA ARG A 833 -34.37 -6.56 -11.12
C ARG A 833 -33.41 -6.40 -9.94
N ASP A 834 -32.53 -5.40 -10.02
CA ASP A 834 -31.66 -5.01 -8.91
C ASP A 834 -32.48 -4.52 -7.71
N LEU A 835 -32.07 -4.94 -6.52
CA LEU A 835 -32.74 -4.65 -5.25
C LEU A 835 -31.96 -3.66 -4.38
N SER A 836 -30.86 -3.13 -4.90
CA SER A 836 -30.07 -2.06 -4.30
C SER A 836 -29.43 -1.21 -5.41
N GLU A 837 -29.18 0.06 -5.12
CA GLU A 837 -28.46 0.97 -6.02
C GLU A 837 -27.07 1.35 -5.48
N ASP A 838 -26.19 1.86 -6.34
CA ASP A 838 -24.92 2.45 -5.90
C ASP A 838 -25.16 3.87 -5.36
N ILE A 839 -24.81 4.12 -4.10
CA ILE A 839 -25.00 5.42 -3.46
C ILE A 839 -23.65 6.15 -3.43
N PHE A 840 -23.31 6.80 -4.54
CA PHE A 840 -22.11 7.60 -4.66
C PHE A 840 -22.38 9.09 -4.35
N LYS A 841 -21.43 9.72 -3.64
CA LYS A 841 -21.36 11.18 -3.52
C LYS A 841 -19.89 11.58 -3.67
N MET A 842 -19.62 12.55 -4.53
CA MET A 842 -18.29 13.13 -4.66
C MET A 842 -17.87 13.73 -3.30
N ALA A 843 -16.68 13.36 -2.83
CA ALA A 843 -16.08 13.97 -1.66
C ALA A 843 -15.58 15.38 -2.01
N ASP A 844 -15.58 16.26 -1.00
CA ASP A 844 -14.97 17.59 -1.12
C ASP A 844 -13.47 17.47 -1.35
N ALA A 845 -12.96 18.18 -2.37
CA ALA A 845 -11.58 18.04 -2.82
C ALA A 845 -10.59 18.50 -1.75
N GLU A 846 -10.84 19.63 -1.08
CA GLU A 846 -9.97 20.17 -0.03
C GLU A 846 -9.90 19.21 1.16
N VAL A 847 -11.03 18.62 1.54
CA VAL A 847 -11.08 17.59 2.59
C VAL A 847 -10.25 16.36 2.22
N VAL A 848 -10.29 15.91 0.96
CA VAL A 848 -9.51 14.74 0.51
C VAL A 848 -8.02 15.07 0.43
N TYR A 849 -7.66 16.20 -0.18
CA TYR A 849 -6.27 16.65 -0.27
C TYR A 849 -5.66 16.85 1.11
N GLY A 850 -6.41 17.39 2.08
CA GLY A 850 -5.99 17.51 3.47
C GLY A 850 -5.61 16.20 4.16
N ARG A 851 -6.04 15.04 3.63
CA ARG A 851 -5.78 13.71 4.19
C ARG A 851 -4.70 12.93 3.44
N LYS A 852 -4.54 13.18 2.13
CA LYS A 852 -3.50 12.56 1.29
C LYS A 852 -2.11 13.00 1.80
N GLY A 853 -1.09 12.17 1.64
CA GLY A 853 0.26 12.41 2.20
C GLY A 853 0.42 12.28 3.72
N LYS A 854 -0.63 12.52 4.51
CA LYS A 854 -0.58 12.49 5.98
C LYS A 854 -0.58 11.07 6.54
N LEU A 855 0.47 10.73 7.27
CA LEU A 855 0.54 9.53 8.11
C LEU A 855 -0.12 9.80 9.47
N SER A 856 -0.86 8.84 10.01
CA SER A 856 -1.50 8.90 11.33
C SER A 856 -1.80 7.51 11.86
N GLU A 857 -1.59 7.32 13.16
CA GLU A 857 -1.84 6.05 13.83
C GLU A 857 -3.34 5.77 14.03
N GLU A 858 -3.67 4.49 14.20
CA GLU A 858 -5.02 4.08 14.59
C GLU A 858 -5.36 4.65 15.98
N ASN A 859 -6.52 5.31 16.10
CA ASN A 859 -7.07 5.96 17.31
C ASN A 859 -6.64 7.42 17.59
N GLU A 860 -5.69 8.00 16.84
CA GLU A 860 -5.43 9.45 16.90
C GLU A 860 -6.58 10.26 16.27
N GLU A 861 -7.15 9.72 15.20
CA GLU A 861 -8.28 10.29 14.47
C GLU A 861 -9.33 9.20 14.20
N SER A 862 -10.60 9.59 14.12
CA SER A 862 -11.66 8.70 13.63
C SER A 862 -11.33 8.20 12.23
N ASP A 863 -11.57 6.93 11.92
CA ASP A 863 -11.24 6.34 10.61
C ASP A 863 -11.92 7.02 9.42
N SER A 864 -13.09 7.63 9.64
CA SER A 864 -13.77 8.46 8.65
C SER A 864 -12.96 9.68 8.21
N ARG A 865 -12.11 10.23 9.09
CA ARG A 865 -11.16 11.32 8.77
C ARG A 865 -9.90 10.82 8.08
N ARG A 866 -9.53 9.54 8.26
CA ARG A 866 -8.43 8.90 7.54
C ARG A 866 -8.83 8.44 6.12
N CYS A 867 -10.11 8.13 5.87
CA CYS A 867 -10.57 7.66 4.56
C CYS A 867 -10.16 8.63 3.41
N LEU A 868 -9.50 8.08 2.37
CA LEU A 868 -8.99 8.85 1.23
C LEU A 868 -10.02 9.06 0.10
N SER A 869 -11.25 8.54 0.24
CA SER A 869 -12.31 8.67 -0.76
C SER A 869 -11.86 8.34 -2.20
N CYS A 870 -11.18 7.20 -2.38
CA CYS A 870 -10.46 6.87 -3.63
C CYS A 870 -11.33 6.83 -4.90
N ASN A 871 -12.66 6.64 -4.78
CA ASN A 871 -13.58 6.72 -5.93
C ASN A 871 -13.93 8.15 -6.34
N SER A 872 -13.65 9.15 -5.49
CA SER A 872 -13.78 10.58 -5.79
C SER A 872 -12.46 11.16 -6.32
N ILE A 873 -11.34 10.93 -5.62
CA ILE A 873 -10.02 11.44 -6.00
C ILE A 873 -8.96 10.38 -5.69
N CYS A 874 -8.56 9.59 -6.71
CA CYS A 874 -7.55 8.55 -6.54
C CYS A 874 -6.13 9.13 -6.68
N GLU A 875 -5.74 9.50 -7.91
CA GLU A 875 -4.44 10.10 -8.27
C GLU A 875 -3.18 9.37 -7.77
N ASN A 876 -3.28 8.11 -7.31
CA ASN A 876 -2.13 7.35 -6.81
C ASN A 876 -0.97 7.34 -7.82
N CYS A 877 -1.24 7.15 -9.11
CA CYS A 877 -0.19 7.15 -10.14
C CYS A 877 0.51 8.50 -10.31
N VAL A 878 -0.17 9.60 -9.99
CA VAL A 878 0.37 10.97 -10.02
C VAL A 878 1.25 11.19 -8.79
N GLU A 879 0.75 10.83 -7.60
CA GLU A 879 1.46 11.02 -6.33
C GLU A 879 2.74 10.20 -6.20
N VAL A 880 2.79 9.01 -6.81
CA VAL A 880 3.94 8.09 -6.71
C VAL A 880 4.89 8.20 -7.89
N CYS A 881 4.57 8.99 -8.92
CA CYS A 881 5.43 9.15 -10.09
C CYS A 881 6.57 10.11 -9.73
N PRO A 882 7.82 9.62 -9.59
CA PRO A 882 8.91 10.51 -9.18
C PRO A 882 9.20 11.55 -10.25
N ASN A 883 9.04 11.21 -11.54
CA ASN A 883 9.32 12.12 -12.65
C ASN A 883 8.15 13.02 -13.03
N ARG A 884 6.99 12.85 -12.37
CA ARG A 884 5.75 13.60 -12.65
C ARG A 884 5.14 13.38 -14.04
N ALA A 885 5.43 12.24 -14.65
CA ALA A 885 4.91 11.82 -15.96
C ALA A 885 3.42 11.42 -15.95
N ASN A 886 2.77 11.36 -14.78
CA ASN A 886 1.31 11.24 -14.71
C ASN A 886 0.77 12.57 -14.19
N VAL A 887 -0.19 13.17 -14.91
CA VAL A 887 -0.73 14.50 -14.60
C VAL A 887 -2.24 14.44 -14.46
N THR A 888 -2.75 15.08 -13.40
CA THR A 888 -4.18 15.25 -13.16
C THR A 888 -4.72 16.46 -13.90
N LEU A 889 -5.86 16.29 -14.58
CA LEU A 889 -6.57 17.34 -15.30
C LEU A 889 -7.96 17.56 -14.69
N THR A 890 -8.33 18.81 -14.45
CA THR A 890 -9.72 19.21 -14.25
C THR A 890 -10.33 19.51 -15.61
N VAL A 891 -11.19 18.62 -16.10
CA VAL A 891 -11.74 18.70 -17.47
C VAL A 891 -13.17 19.25 -17.42
N PRO A 892 -13.45 20.40 -18.05
CA PRO A 892 -14.79 20.97 -18.07
C PRO A 892 -15.85 19.99 -18.61
N GLY A 893 -16.94 19.81 -17.85
CA GLY A 893 -18.03 18.91 -18.21
C GLY A 893 -17.79 17.43 -17.89
N MET A 894 -16.79 17.12 -17.04
CA MET A 894 -16.60 15.80 -16.43
C MET A 894 -16.64 15.92 -14.91
N ASP A 895 -17.30 14.98 -14.23
CA ASP A 895 -17.47 15.03 -12.78
C ASP A 895 -16.16 14.75 -12.03
N LYS A 896 -15.37 13.80 -12.54
CA LYS A 896 -14.09 13.39 -11.94
C LYS A 896 -12.92 14.08 -12.65
N HIS A 897 -11.85 14.29 -11.91
CA HIS A 897 -10.57 14.61 -12.54
C HIS A 897 -10.13 13.45 -13.46
N GLN A 898 -9.47 13.82 -14.54
CA GLN A 898 -8.87 12.87 -15.48
C GLN A 898 -7.38 12.76 -15.22
N VAL A 899 -6.77 11.65 -15.61
CA VAL A 899 -5.32 11.48 -15.51
C VAL A 899 -4.77 11.06 -16.86
N ILE A 900 -3.80 11.83 -17.35
CA ILE A 900 -3.02 11.53 -18.56
C ILE A 900 -1.60 11.12 -18.18
N HIS A 901 -0.97 10.37 -19.07
CA HIS A 901 0.46 10.10 -19.05
C HIS A 901 1.18 11.06 -20.01
N VAL A 902 2.39 11.50 -19.67
CA VAL A 902 3.22 12.41 -20.45
C VAL A 902 4.53 11.69 -20.79
N ASP A 903 4.68 11.31 -22.05
CA ASP A 903 5.69 10.32 -22.50
C ASP A 903 7.12 10.79 -22.25
N TYR A 904 7.45 12.01 -22.67
CA TYR A 904 8.79 12.59 -22.60
C TYR A 904 9.32 12.82 -21.17
N MET A 905 8.49 12.63 -20.15
CA MET A 905 8.88 12.72 -18.73
C MET A 905 9.09 11.32 -18.10
N CYS A 906 8.70 10.25 -18.79
CA CYS A 906 8.65 8.91 -18.25
C CYS A 906 9.90 8.11 -18.60
N ASN A 907 10.51 7.49 -17.61
CA ASN A 907 11.60 6.52 -17.79
C ASN A 907 11.16 5.07 -17.54
N GLU A 908 9.85 4.83 -17.59
CA GLU A 908 9.25 3.52 -17.33
C GLU A 908 9.67 2.85 -16.01
N CYS A 909 9.97 3.62 -14.95
CA CYS A 909 10.39 3.05 -13.67
C CYS A 909 9.37 2.06 -13.08
N GLY A 910 8.10 2.10 -13.51
CA GLY A 910 7.07 1.15 -13.12
C GLY A 910 6.42 1.41 -11.78
N ASN A 911 6.87 2.40 -11.01
CA ASN A 911 6.33 2.64 -9.66
C ASN A 911 4.80 2.90 -9.67
N CYS A 912 4.28 3.59 -10.69
CA CYS A 912 2.84 3.80 -10.85
C CYS A 912 2.04 2.50 -11.09
N ARG A 913 2.65 1.43 -11.61
CA ARG A 913 2.04 0.10 -11.76
C ARG A 913 1.75 -0.52 -10.39
N SER A 914 2.69 -0.41 -9.45
CA SER A 914 2.56 -0.95 -8.08
C SER A 914 1.35 -0.37 -7.35
N PHE A 915 1.05 0.91 -7.59
CA PHE A 915 -0.01 1.64 -6.90
C PHE A 915 -1.27 1.90 -7.73
N CYS A 916 -1.37 1.39 -8.95
CA CYS A 916 -2.66 1.42 -9.65
C CYS A 916 -3.61 0.39 -9.00
N PRO A 917 -4.83 0.79 -8.57
CA PRO A 917 -5.81 -0.16 -8.04
C PRO A 917 -6.36 -1.08 -9.13
N TRP A 918 -6.23 -0.70 -10.40
CA TRP A 918 -6.53 -1.58 -11.54
C TRP A 918 -5.35 -2.52 -11.81
N ASP A 919 -5.62 -3.61 -12.51
CA ASP A 919 -4.57 -4.45 -13.09
C ASP A 919 -3.98 -3.75 -14.31
N SER A 920 -3.20 -2.70 -14.03
CA SER A 920 -2.70 -1.75 -15.00
C SER A 920 -1.31 -1.25 -14.63
N ALA A 921 -0.53 -0.93 -15.65
CA ALA A 921 0.66 -0.11 -15.67
C ALA A 921 0.31 1.27 -16.27
N PRO A 922 0.04 2.31 -15.45
CA PRO A 922 -0.40 3.61 -15.97
C PRO A 922 0.49 4.22 -17.05
N TYR A 923 1.81 4.01 -16.98
CA TYR A 923 2.76 4.47 -17.99
C TYR A 923 2.59 3.81 -19.38
N LEU A 924 1.87 2.68 -19.47
CA LEU A 924 1.53 1.97 -20.71
C LEU A 924 0.05 2.10 -21.07
N ASP A 925 -0.83 2.15 -20.07
CA ASP A 925 -2.27 1.98 -20.27
C ASP A 925 -3.05 3.30 -20.28
N LYS A 926 -2.46 4.40 -19.77
CA LYS A 926 -3.14 5.70 -19.73
C LYS A 926 -3.03 6.45 -21.04
N PHE A 927 -4.05 7.26 -21.30
CA PHE A 927 -4.08 8.14 -22.45
C PHE A 927 -2.86 9.07 -22.40
N THR A 928 -2.01 8.95 -23.41
CA THR A 928 -0.66 9.51 -23.40
C THR A 928 -0.58 10.77 -24.25
N LEU A 929 0.03 11.83 -23.72
CA LEU A 929 0.49 12.98 -24.47
C LEU A 929 1.91 12.71 -24.96
N PHE A 930 2.12 12.77 -26.28
CA PHE A 930 3.42 12.66 -26.93
C PHE A 930 3.92 14.06 -27.33
N ALA A 931 5.22 14.32 -27.17
CA ALA A 931 5.78 15.62 -27.53
C ALA A 931 5.69 15.89 -29.03
N ASN A 932 5.84 14.85 -29.85
CA ASN A 932 5.78 14.92 -31.31
C ASN A 932 5.33 13.58 -31.92
N GLU A 933 5.24 13.53 -33.26
CA GLU A 933 4.85 12.32 -34.00
C GLU A 933 5.85 11.17 -33.86
N ALA A 934 7.15 11.45 -33.80
CA ALA A 934 8.18 10.41 -33.68
C ALA A 934 8.07 9.65 -32.34
N ASP A 935 7.82 10.37 -31.24
CA ASP A 935 7.58 9.74 -29.94
C ASP A 935 6.32 8.86 -29.96
N MET A 936 5.26 9.34 -30.63
CA MET A 936 4.02 8.58 -30.83
C MET A 936 4.24 7.32 -31.66
N GLU A 937 5.09 7.36 -32.70
CA GLU A 937 5.47 6.20 -33.51
C GLU A 937 6.32 5.20 -32.71
N ASN A 938 7.22 5.68 -31.86
CA ASN A 938 8.05 4.86 -30.98
C ASN A 938 7.27 4.23 -29.82
N SER A 939 6.03 4.64 -29.57
CA SER A 939 5.15 4.10 -28.53
C SER A 939 4.05 3.20 -29.10
N LYS A 940 3.48 2.33 -28.25
CA LYS A 940 2.24 1.58 -28.54
C LYS A 940 1.03 2.12 -27.78
N ASN A 941 1.23 3.14 -26.93
CA ASN A 941 0.17 3.67 -26.08
C ASN A 941 -0.94 4.32 -26.92
N GLN A 942 -2.14 4.31 -26.36
CA GLN A 942 -3.22 5.16 -26.83
C GLN A 942 -2.98 6.59 -26.35
N GLY A 943 -3.17 7.58 -27.21
CA GLY A 943 -2.70 8.92 -26.92
C GLY A 943 -2.86 9.90 -28.06
N PHE A 944 -2.22 11.05 -27.94
CA PHE A 944 -2.23 12.09 -28.97
C PHE A 944 -0.96 12.93 -28.94
N THR A 945 -0.67 13.56 -30.08
CA THR A 945 0.32 14.63 -30.19
C THR A 945 -0.34 15.86 -30.83
N VAL A 946 0.08 17.05 -30.41
CA VAL A 946 -0.41 18.33 -30.93
C VAL A 946 0.52 18.79 -32.03
N LEU A 947 0.00 18.95 -33.25
CA LEU A 947 0.79 19.38 -34.42
C LEU A 947 0.88 20.90 -34.52
N ASP A 948 -0.21 21.58 -34.19
CA ASP A 948 -0.30 23.04 -34.13
C ASP A 948 -1.31 23.39 -33.04
N ALA A 949 -0.81 23.95 -31.93
CA ALA A 949 -1.62 24.33 -30.79
C ALA A 949 -2.56 25.51 -31.08
N ALA A 950 -2.17 26.43 -31.99
CA ALA A 950 -2.97 27.59 -32.36
C ALA A 950 -4.12 27.19 -33.30
N ALA A 951 -3.87 26.30 -34.25
CA ALA A 951 -4.90 25.72 -35.12
C ALA A 951 -5.70 24.61 -34.43
N GLY A 952 -5.20 24.07 -33.31
CA GLY A 952 -5.83 22.98 -32.57
C GLY A 952 -5.80 21.65 -33.32
N THR A 953 -4.81 21.44 -34.21
CA THR A 953 -4.68 20.21 -34.99
C THR A 953 -3.83 19.18 -34.26
N CYS A 954 -4.30 17.94 -34.20
CA CYS A 954 -3.68 16.84 -33.46
C CYS A 954 -3.71 15.54 -34.26
N LYS A 955 -2.80 14.63 -33.94
CA LYS A 955 -2.95 13.20 -34.27
C LYS A 955 -3.33 12.43 -33.02
N VAL A 956 -4.34 11.58 -33.14
CA VAL A 956 -4.89 10.79 -32.03
C VAL A 956 -4.80 9.30 -32.36
N ARG A 957 -4.28 8.48 -31.45
CA ARG A 957 -4.26 7.02 -31.56
C ARG A 957 -5.22 6.40 -30.56
N LEU A 958 -6.22 5.67 -31.07
CA LEU A 958 -7.19 4.92 -30.28
C LEU A 958 -7.41 3.54 -30.90
N ALA A 959 -7.37 2.50 -30.07
CA ALA A 959 -7.53 1.10 -30.49
C ALA A 959 -6.67 0.70 -31.72
N GLY A 960 -5.47 1.28 -31.83
CA GLY A 960 -4.53 1.04 -32.94
C GLY A 960 -4.72 1.91 -34.19
N ASN A 961 -5.81 2.68 -34.28
CA ASN A 961 -6.07 3.58 -35.41
C ASN A 961 -5.50 4.97 -35.14
N VAL A 962 -4.85 5.58 -36.13
CA VAL A 962 -4.38 6.97 -36.09
C VAL A 962 -5.38 7.86 -36.82
N ILE A 963 -5.79 8.95 -36.19
CA ILE A 963 -6.86 9.84 -36.62
C ILE A 963 -6.32 11.27 -36.61
N ASP A 964 -6.44 11.98 -37.73
CA ASP A 964 -6.26 13.42 -37.77
C ASP A 964 -7.49 14.10 -37.15
N TYR A 965 -7.27 14.94 -36.15
CA TYR A 965 -8.34 15.56 -35.37
C TYR A 965 -8.09 17.05 -35.20
N THR A 966 -9.14 17.86 -35.35
CA THR A 966 -9.11 19.30 -35.08
C THR A 966 -10.02 19.60 -33.90
N VAL A 967 -9.45 20.20 -32.85
CA VAL A 967 -10.18 20.52 -31.62
C VAL A 967 -11.39 21.40 -31.91
N GLY A 968 -12.54 21.01 -31.37
CA GLY A 968 -13.82 21.72 -31.55
C GLY A 968 -14.65 21.21 -32.73
N THR A 969 -14.13 20.30 -33.55
CA THR A 969 -14.91 19.57 -34.56
C THR A 969 -15.46 18.28 -33.96
N ALA A 970 -16.72 17.94 -34.28
CA ALA A 970 -17.26 16.65 -33.87
C ALA A 970 -16.60 15.53 -34.69
N ASN A 971 -16.13 14.47 -34.02
CA ASN A 971 -15.54 13.31 -34.66
C ASN A 971 -16.02 12.03 -33.99
N GLU A 972 -16.75 11.17 -34.70
CA GLU A 972 -17.31 9.93 -34.16
C GLU A 972 -16.24 8.90 -33.77
N ASN A 973 -15.03 8.99 -34.36
CA ASN A 973 -13.92 8.08 -34.07
C ASN A 973 -13.09 8.52 -32.85
N VAL A 974 -13.34 9.71 -32.30
CA VAL A 974 -12.71 10.21 -31.08
C VAL A 974 -13.81 10.44 -30.04
N PRO A 975 -13.93 9.62 -28.98
CA PRO A 975 -15.00 9.78 -27.99
C PRO A 975 -15.01 11.17 -27.32
N ASP A 976 -16.20 11.68 -26.99
CA ASP A 976 -16.39 13.03 -26.39
C ASP A 976 -15.48 13.31 -25.18
N GLY A 977 -15.34 12.36 -24.26
CA GLY A 977 -14.43 12.50 -23.11
C GLY A 977 -12.97 12.71 -23.53
N ILE A 978 -12.51 12.03 -24.58
CA ILE A 978 -11.16 12.20 -25.13
C ILE A 978 -11.03 13.55 -25.84
N GLN A 979 -12.03 13.97 -26.61
CA GLN A 979 -12.06 15.30 -27.24
C GLN A 979 -11.94 16.41 -26.19
N LYS A 980 -12.67 16.29 -25.07
CA LYS A 980 -12.61 17.23 -23.94
C LYS A 980 -11.24 17.24 -23.26
N ILE A 981 -10.60 16.08 -23.07
CA ILE A 981 -9.24 15.99 -22.53
C ILE A 981 -8.25 16.71 -23.45
N ILE A 982 -8.24 16.41 -24.75
CA ILE A 982 -7.33 17.04 -25.71
C ILE A 982 -7.51 18.56 -25.71
N LYS A 983 -8.76 19.04 -25.77
CA LYS A 983 -9.08 20.47 -25.71
C LYS A 983 -8.52 21.10 -24.43
N THR A 984 -8.76 20.47 -23.28
CA THR A 984 -8.31 20.97 -21.97
C THR A 984 -6.79 21.02 -21.89
N VAL A 985 -6.07 20.04 -22.45
CA VAL A 985 -4.62 20.07 -22.48
C VAL A 985 -4.11 21.27 -23.29
N ILE A 986 -4.69 21.52 -24.46
CA ILE A 986 -4.26 22.65 -25.32
C ILE A 986 -4.61 24.00 -24.69
N SER A 987 -5.78 24.15 -24.08
CA SER A 987 -6.22 25.45 -23.55
C SER A 987 -5.69 25.75 -22.15
N ASP A 988 -5.78 24.78 -21.24
CA ASP A 988 -5.62 25.03 -19.80
C ASP A 988 -4.32 24.45 -19.25
N TYR A 989 -3.69 23.52 -19.96
CA TYR A 989 -2.45 22.85 -19.57
C TYR A 989 -1.39 22.93 -20.68
N SER A 990 -1.39 24.03 -21.44
CA SER A 990 -0.48 24.25 -22.57
C SER A 990 1.00 24.25 -22.19
N TYR A 991 1.32 24.44 -20.89
CA TYR A 991 2.66 24.27 -20.34
C TYR A 991 3.20 22.83 -20.43
N LEU A 992 2.35 21.83 -20.67
CA LEU A 992 2.75 20.45 -20.97
C LEU A 992 3.15 20.24 -22.45
N LEU A 993 2.97 21.25 -23.31
CA LEU A 993 3.34 21.19 -24.72
C LEU A 993 4.76 21.73 -24.90
N ILE A 994 5.68 20.80 -25.18
CA ILE A 994 7.11 21.10 -25.41
C ILE A 994 7.51 21.05 -26.89
N GLY A 995 6.67 20.47 -27.75
CA GLY A 995 6.86 20.37 -29.20
C GLY A 995 6.45 21.61 -29.97
#